data_AF-J9VNP8-F1
#
_entry.id   AF-J9VNP8-F1
#
_cell.length_a   1.000
_cell.length_b   1.000
_cell.length_c   1.000
_cell.angle_alpha   90.00
_cell.angle_beta   90.00
_cell.angle_gamma   90.00
#
_symmetry.space_group_name_H-M   'P 1'
#
loop_
_entity.id
_entity.type
_entity.pdbx_description
1 polymer ?
#
loop_
_entity_poly.entity_id
_entity_poly.type
_entity_poly.pdbx_seq_one_letter_code
_entity_poly.pdbx_strand_id
1 'polypeptide(L)'
;MHVVHCPLHTRWHATSAGPPPPHDGTHIDSGWLDLVPGVRGVWVGWERGNTSGVLRAEIGVDKAGNHFIQTVPLTLPVLTPPAFDGVDTRTRIHSTLQSMSFIPAPRQDEAIAENVAAVLVYEDHVFTLPQSIRRTRLETATFERRLIQLAPGFREISGGNTELNSMWEWYTAPQSTNTVISPVNTTIQALKPLHSIPPYSLALAIINSPDGTRSRVHLDLAATQWNPTGHYSIKGIRGDSLSLVVSQGAERGQLGLCAVVDQYRSQLSAVKKLDDQPLLGELPESASDTEKYAAWTATSIILAERQETNWSDVIHALEAILPTSSRDEFIPLVLQRIHNLSAKEIHIDQLHLVSRVQIALFSAFKDARLALATDILRLNEASELVDRCATFEDDGSIMFDLDSIWPLITVFDWAIGVIARAMREAILVGASAEWQGSEDSLIIDTSSPLLLLLHPILRSLCLRILSQLHQLVLFLSTLERPILQPESKTLPAASTRDPMATVVARERIRDIPLRQGVDVEQWGRALESLTTTPDQKDVDKSLIELSLTPLRPQIPTLLKILHTSSNLFTSEYFQLHTSSSSSNYDAIDWSVLQGRGGNYDDADADDGESGGKNIMTVVVCDRCGWRTEALTKSASASASGVKTDETALSPWAEWKKQSEENCMCGGTWVRKHVEVED
;
A
#
# COMPACT_ATOMS: atom_id res chain seq x y z
N MET A 1 -5.80 7.17 23.14
CA MET A 1 -7.18 7.40 22.68
C MET A 1 -8.13 7.17 23.83
N HIS A 2 -8.78 8.22 24.34
CA HIS A 2 -9.92 8.05 25.25
C HIS A 2 -11.13 7.68 24.39
N VAL A 3 -11.50 6.40 24.38
CA VAL A 3 -12.74 5.95 23.73
C VAL A 3 -13.90 6.51 24.54
N VAL A 4 -14.63 7.46 23.98
CA VAL A 4 -15.78 8.07 24.66
C VAL A 4 -16.95 7.11 24.59
N HIS A 5 -17.26 6.45 25.70
CA HIS A 5 -18.39 5.53 25.83
C HIS A 5 -19.65 6.27 26.27
N CYS A 6 -20.51 6.74 25.36
CA CYS A 6 -21.76 7.42 25.73
C CYS A 6 -22.92 6.42 25.88
N PRO A 7 -23.70 6.42 26.98
CA PRO A 7 -24.90 5.60 27.09
C PRO A 7 -25.99 6.03 26.10
N LEU A 8 -26.79 5.06 25.68
CA LEU A 8 -27.94 5.27 24.79
C LEU A 8 -28.86 6.35 25.38
N HIS A 9 -29.38 7.24 24.53
CA HIS A 9 -30.35 8.28 24.92
C HIS A 9 -29.79 9.43 25.79
N THR A 10 -28.51 9.74 25.70
CA THR A 10 -27.91 10.81 26.50
C THR A 10 -27.19 11.88 25.68
N ARG A 11 -27.10 13.07 26.26
CA ARG A 11 -26.19 14.14 25.87
C ARG A 11 -25.12 14.25 26.94
N TRP A 12 -23.87 14.06 26.56
CA TRP A 12 -22.73 14.11 27.46
C TRP A 12 -21.71 15.13 26.96
N HIS A 13 -21.19 15.95 27.87
CA HIS A 13 -20.15 16.92 27.58
C HIS A 13 -18.82 16.39 28.13
N ALA A 14 -17.83 16.27 27.24
CA ALA A 14 -16.49 15.92 27.63
C ALA A 14 -15.86 17.11 28.36
N THR A 15 -15.58 16.92 29.64
CA THR A 15 -14.77 17.86 30.42
C THR A 15 -13.50 17.14 30.85
N SER A 16 -12.37 17.83 30.80
CA SER A 16 -11.02 17.28 31.06
C SER A 16 -10.85 16.66 32.46
N ALA A 17 -11.78 16.91 33.38
CA ALA A 17 -11.81 16.34 34.72
C ALA A 17 -13.20 15.77 35.12
N GLY A 18 -14.11 15.60 34.15
CA GLY A 18 -15.48 15.13 34.42
C GLY A 18 -15.59 13.62 34.55
N PRO A 19 -16.66 13.12 35.19
CA PRO A 19 -16.93 11.69 35.23
C PRO A 19 -17.11 11.15 33.80
N PRO A 20 -16.58 9.95 33.49
CA PRO A 20 -16.88 9.29 32.22
C PRO A 20 -18.41 9.14 32.08
N PRO A 21 -18.91 9.02 30.84
CA PRO A 21 -20.36 8.90 30.65
C PRO A 21 -20.86 7.65 31.41
N PRO A 22 -22.03 7.72 32.05
CA PRO A 22 -22.50 6.63 32.90
C PRO A 22 -22.63 5.34 32.08
N HIS A 23 -22.08 4.24 32.56
CA HIS A 23 -22.32 2.95 31.93
C HIS A 23 -23.79 2.57 32.14
N ASP A 24 -24.58 2.61 31.07
CA ASP A 24 -25.86 1.94 31.05
C ASP A 24 -25.56 0.44 31.05
N GLY A 25 -25.92 -0.28 32.12
CA GLY A 25 -25.63 -1.72 32.29
C GLY A 25 -26.39 -2.63 31.32
N THR A 26 -26.85 -2.07 30.21
CA THR A 26 -27.70 -2.69 29.20
C THR A 26 -26.81 -3.42 28.18
N HIS A 27 -26.89 -4.75 28.19
CA HIS A 27 -26.22 -5.59 27.21
C HIS A 27 -26.95 -5.50 25.86
N ILE A 28 -26.21 -5.18 24.80
CA ILE A 28 -26.66 -5.22 23.40
C ILE A 28 -26.20 -6.55 22.82
N ASP A 29 -27.09 -7.25 22.12
CA ASP A 29 -26.77 -8.55 21.52
C ASP A 29 -26.02 -8.38 20.19
N SER A 30 -26.45 -7.42 19.37
CA SER A 30 -25.82 -7.07 18.09
C SER A 30 -25.83 -5.55 17.87
N GLY A 31 -24.76 -5.02 17.28
CA GLY A 31 -24.64 -3.59 16.97
C GLY A 31 -24.02 -3.36 15.59
N TRP A 32 -24.55 -2.36 14.88
CA TRP A 32 -24.08 -1.92 13.56
C TRP A 32 -23.81 -0.43 13.60
N LEU A 33 -22.71 0.02 13.01
CA LEU A 33 -22.29 1.42 13.06
C LEU A 33 -21.79 1.85 11.69
N ASP A 34 -22.21 3.04 11.27
CA ASP A 34 -21.97 3.50 9.91
C ASP A 34 -21.90 5.02 9.76
N LEU A 35 -21.19 5.46 8.72
CA LEU A 35 -21.08 6.86 8.30
C LEU A 35 -21.74 7.02 6.94
N VAL A 36 -22.80 7.81 6.88
CA VAL A 36 -23.56 8.00 5.64
C VAL A 36 -23.00 9.17 4.85
N PRO A 37 -22.53 8.98 3.59
CA PRO A 37 -22.02 10.07 2.77
C PRO A 37 -23.02 11.22 2.63
N GLY A 38 -22.55 12.44 2.87
CA GLY A 38 -23.38 13.65 2.75
C GLY A 38 -24.28 13.95 3.96
N VAL A 39 -24.24 13.15 5.04
CA VAL A 39 -25.03 13.38 6.26
C VAL A 39 -24.12 13.47 7.48
N ARG A 40 -24.41 14.39 8.41
CA ARG A 40 -23.60 14.56 9.61
C ARG A 40 -23.99 13.59 10.73
N GLY A 41 -22.99 13.06 11.41
CA GLY A 41 -23.14 12.19 12.58
C GLY A 41 -22.92 10.71 12.25
N VAL A 42 -22.82 9.91 13.29
CA VAL A 42 -22.65 8.46 13.23
C VAL A 42 -24.01 7.80 13.41
N TRP A 43 -24.35 6.84 12.56
CA TRP A 43 -25.58 6.09 12.64
C TRP A 43 -25.31 4.73 13.28
N VAL A 44 -26.13 4.37 14.27
CA VAL A 44 -25.94 3.14 15.03
C VAL A 44 -27.26 2.38 15.09
N GLY A 45 -27.22 1.15 14.61
CA GLY A 45 -28.26 0.15 14.80
C GLY A 45 -27.92 -0.73 15.98
N TRP A 46 -28.92 -1.16 16.74
CA TRP A 46 -28.74 -2.08 17.85
C TRP A 46 -29.88 -3.07 17.94
N GLU A 47 -29.59 -4.25 18.46
CA GLU A 47 -30.55 -5.31 18.76
C GLU A 47 -30.35 -5.82 20.19
N ARG A 48 -31.48 -6.02 20.88
CA ARG A 48 -31.56 -6.53 22.25
C ARG A 48 -32.79 -7.41 22.39
N GLY A 49 -32.59 -8.71 22.61
CA GLY A 49 -33.64 -9.71 22.63
C GLY A 49 -34.43 -9.67 21.33
N ASN A 50 -35.73 -9.35 21.41
CA ASN A 50 -36.61 -9.20 20.24
C ASN A 50 -36.83 -7.74 19.83
N THR A 51 -36.03 -6.81 20.34
CA THR A 51 -36.17 -5.38 20.06
C THR A 51 -34.95 -4.86 19.32
N SER A 52 -35.19 -4.16 18.21
CA SER A 52 -34.18 -3.47 17.44
C SER A 52 -34.47 -1.97 17.41
N GLY A 53 -33.43 -1.15 17.36
CA GLY A 53 -33.57 0.30 17.26
C GLY A 53 -32.44 0.94 16.49
N VAL A 54 -32.64 2.22 16.18
CA VAL A 54 -31.64 3.06 15.54
C VAL A 54 -31.38 4.26 16.44
N LEU A 55 -30.15 4.75 16.44
CA LEU A 55 -29.80 6.02 17.04
C LEU A 55 -28.80 6.75 16.16
N ARG A 56 -28.83 8.08 16.25
CA ARG A 56 -27.83 8.96 15.65
C ARG A 56 -26.96 9.53 16.76
N ALA A 57 -25.65 9.32 16.68
CA ALA A 57 -24.68 9.93 17.57
C ALA A 57 -24.02 11.13 16.88
N GLU A 58 -24.18 12.31 17.47
CA GLU A 58 -23.56 13.55 17.03
C GLU A 58 -22.39 13.88 17.96
N ILE A 59 -21.23 14.14 17.37
CA ILE A 59 -20.00 14.52 18.08
C ILE A 59 -19.63 15.92 17.60
N GLY A 60 -19.42 16.86 18.51
CA GLY A 60 -19.13 18.24 18.14
C GLY A 60 -18.49 19.04 19.27
N VAL A 61 -18.28 20.33 19.01
CA VAL A 61 -17.79 21.31 19.98
C VAL A 61 -18.86 22.38 20.15
N ASP A 62 -19.24 22.66 21.39
CA ASP A 62 -20.25 23.68 21.70
C ASP A 62 -19.69 25.11 21.57
N LYS A 63 -20.56 26.12 21.68
CA LYS A 63 -20.16 27.54 21.59
C LYS A 63 -19.15 27.97 22.65
N ALA A 64 -19.00 27.20 23.72
CA ALA A 64 -18.04 27.45 24.80
C ALA A 64 -16.73 26.66 24.62
N GLY A 65 -16.56 25.94 23.51
CA GLY A 65 -15.35 25.17 23.22
C GLY A 65 -15.32 23.77 23.85
N ASN A 66 -16.40 23.32 24.49
CA ASN A 66 -16.44 21.98 25.09
C ASN A 66 -16.88 20.94 24.06
N HIS A 67 -16.18 19.82 24.02
CA HIS A 67 -16.56 18.70 23.18
C HIS A 67 -17.81 18.03 23.76
N PHE A 68 -18.75 17.62 22.92
CA PHE A 68 -19.96 16.91 23.35
C PHE A 68 -20.23 15.70 22.45
N ILE A 69 -20.93 14.73 23.02
CA ILE A 69 -21.58 13.63 22.30
C ILE A 69 -23.06 13.67 22.64
N GLN A 70 -23.92 13.71 21.62
CA GLN A 70 -25.36 13.68 21.77
C GLN A 70 -25.93 12.51 20.97
N THR A 71 -26.64 11.61 21.64
CA THR A 71 -27.37 10.53 20.97
C THR A 71 -28.85 10.89 20.83
N VAL A 72 -29.40 10.71 19.63
CA VAL A 72 -30.82 10.89 19.32
C VAL A 72 -31.39 9.53 18.94
N PRO A 73 -32.28 8.95 19.74
CA PRO A 73 -32.92 7.69 19.39
C PRO A 73 -33.96 7.87 18.29
N LEU A 74 -34.05 6.87 17.42
CA LEU A 74 -35.00 6.81 16.34
C LEU A 74 -35.71 5.45 16.41
N THR A 75 -37.03 5.49 16.28
CA THR A 75 -37.84 4.28 16.32
C THR A 75 -37.82 3.60 14.96
N LEU A 76 -37.86 2.27 14.92
CA LEU A 76 -38.09 1.54 13.67
C LEU A 76 -39.60 1.34 13.45
N PRO A 77 -40.08 1.32 12.19
CA PRO A 77 -41.47 1.01 11.90
C PRO A 77 -41.80 -0.42 12.34
N VAL A 78 -43.06 -0.70 12.65
CA VAL A 78 -43.52 -2.07 12.94
C VAL A 78 -43.57 -2.84 11.63
N LEU A 79 -42.65 -3.80 11.47
CA LEU A 79 -42.52 -4.59 10.25
C LEU A 79 -43.28 -5.92 10.38
N THR A 80 -44.12 -6.22 9.40
CA THR A 80 -44.77 -7.54 9.28
C THR A 80 -44.13 -8.31 8.12
N PRO A 81 -43.63 -9.54 8.34
CA PRO A 81 -43.00 -10.31 7.27
C PRO A 81 -44.03 -10.68 6.20
N PRO A 82 -43.71 -10.51 4.90
CA PRO A 82 -44.57 -10.95 3.79
C PRO A 82 -44.84 -12.46 3.87
N ALA A 83 -45.96 -12.94 3.32
CA ALA A 83 -46.22 -14.39 3.27
C ALA A 83 -45.20 -15.15 2.39
N PHE A 84 -45.01 -16.45 2.62
CA PHE A 84 -44.30 -17.33 1.69
C PHE A 84 -45.29 -17.87 0.66
N ASP A 85 -44.90 -17.86 -0.63
CA ASP A 85 -45.72 -18.45 -1.69
C ASP A 85 -45.91 -19.95 -1.44
N GLY A 86 -47.17 -20.39 -1.44
CA GLY A 86 -47.54 -21.80 -1.23
C GLY A 86 -47.53 -22.28 0.22
N VAL A 87 -47.29 -21.40 1.20
CA VAL A 87 -47.38 -21.70 2.64
C VAL A 87 -48.69 -21.15 3.20
N ASP A 88 -49.37 -21.90 4.08
CA ASP A 88 -50.60 -21.45 4.74
C ASP A 88 -50.33 -20.13 5.50
N THR A 89 -51.21 -19.15 5.31
CA THR A 89 -51.14 -17.81 5.94
C THR A 89 -51.17 -17.87 7.46
N ARG A 90 -51.64 -18.99 8.04
CA ARG A 90 -51.61 -19.25 9.48
C ARG A 90 -50.25 -19.68 10.01
N THR A 91 -49.31 -20.02 9.13
CA THR A 91 -47.98 -20.51 9.52
C THR A 91 -47.14 -19.35 10.04
N ARG A 92 -46.62 -19.48 11.26
CA ARG A 92 -45.79 -18.43 11.87
C ARG A 92 -44.45 -18.33 11.16
N ILE A 93 -44.19 -17.18 10.54
CA ILE A 93 -42.89 -16.82 9.98
C ILE A 93 -41.99 -16.36 11.12
N HIS A 94 -40.79 -16.92 11.19
CA HIS A 94 -39.75 -16.48 12.11
C HIS A 94 -38.78 -15.60 11.33
N SER A 95 -38.60 -14.36 11.76
CA SER A 95 -37.67 -13.41 11.16
C SER A 95 -36.55 -13.09 12.15
N THR A 96 -35.31 -13.23 11.71
CA THR A 96 -34.12 -12.88 12.50
C THR A 96 -33.35 -11.77 11.79
N LEU A 97 -33.03 -10.68 12.49
CA LEU A 97 -32.22 -9.59 11.93
C LEU A 97 -30.76 -10.07 11.82
N GLN A 98 -30.22 -10.09 10.61
CA GLN A 98 -28.84 -10.50 10.35
C GLN A 98 -27.89 -9.30 10.24
N SER A 99 -28.35 -8.20 9.65
CA SER A 99 -27.53 -7.02 9.42
C SER A 99 -28.36 -5.75 9.34
N MET A 100 -27.76 -4.62 9.69
CA MET A 100 -28.30 -3.28 9.44
C MET A 100 -27.23 -2.42 8.76
N SER A 101 -27.60 -1.73 7.69
CA SER A 101 -26.68 -0.85 6.93
C SER A 101 -27.35 0.49 6.66
N PHE A 102 -26.58 1.58 6.67
CA PHE A 102 -27.13 2.92 6.48
C PHE A 102 -26.67 3.51 5.16
N ILE A 103 -27.61 3.94 4.33
CA ILE A 103 -27.35 4.48 2.99
C ILE A 103 -27.99 5.85 2.83
N PRO A 104 -27.48 6.73 1.96
CA PRO A 104 -28.15 7.98 1.67
C PRO A 104 -29.46 7.67 0.94
N ALA A 105 -30.54 8.31 1.39
CA ALA A 105 -31.83 8.24 0.71
C ALA A 105 -31.99 9.46 -0.21
N PRO A 106 -32.54 9.29 -1.42
CA PRO A 106 -32.76 10.41 -2.34
C PRO A 106 -33.66 11.46 -1.68
N ARG A 107 -33.30 12.74 -1.83
CA ARG A 107 -34.14 13.86 -1.36
C ARG A 107 -35.36 13.96 -2.27
N GLN A 108 -36.54 13.69 -1.71
CA GLN A 108 -37.81 13.82 -2.42
C GLN A 108 -38.41 15.25 -2.29
N ASP A 109 -37.99 16.00 -1.27
CA ASP A 109 -38.52 17.32 -0.93
C ASP A 109 -37.37 18.27 -0.52
N GLU A 110 -37.41 19.52 -1.00
CA GLU A 110 -36.44 20.56 -0.65
C GLU A 110 -36.52 20.98 0.84
N ALA A 111 -37.65 20.70 1.50
CA ALA A 111 -37.83 20.94 2.93
C ALA A 111 -37.04 19.98 3.84
N ILE A 112 -36.48 18.90 3.28
CA ILE A 112 -35.70 17.89 4.00
C ILE A 112 -34.22 18.27 3.98
N ALA A 113 -33.66 18.59 5.15
CA ALA A 113 -32.24 18.95 5.26
C ALA A 113 -31.33 17.72 5.09
N GLU A 114 -31.67 16.60 5.71
CA GLU A 114 -30.90 15.35 5.70
C GLU A 114 -31.86 14.16 5.57
N ASN A 115 -31.52 13.16 4.76
CA ASN A 115 -32.32 11.95 4.55
C ASN A 115 -31.42 10.71 4.57
N VAL A 116 -31.72 9.75 5.44
CA VAL A 116 -30.97 8.51 5.61
C VAL A 116 -31.91 7.33 5.59
N ALA A 117 -31.52 6.26 4.92
CA ALA A 117 -32.21 4.98 4.95
C ALA A 117 -31.40 3.96 5.76
N ALA A 118 -32.05 3.29 6.71
CA ALA A 118 -31.54 2.04 7.27
C ALA A 118 -32.13 0.86 6.50
N VAL A 119 -31.26 0.03 5.95
CA VAL A 119 -31.61 -1.23 5.30
C VAL A 119 -31.41 -2.36 6.30
N LEU A 120 -32.51 -2.97 6.69
CA LEU A 120 -32.59 -4.07 7.64
C LEU A 120 -32.63 -5.38 6.86
N VAL A 121 -31.65 -6.25 7.10
CA VAL A 121 -31.51 -7.55 6.44
C VAL A 121 -32.04 -8.63 7.36
N TYR A 122 -33.21 -9.16 7.04
CA TYR A 122 -33.83 -10.27 7.78
C TYR A 122 -33.62 -11.60 7.07
N GLU A 123 -33.37 -12.65 7.84
CA GLU A 123 -33.60 -14.03 7.41
C GLU A 123 -34.98 -14.46 7.90
N ASP A 124 -35.89 -14.63 6.94
CA ASP A 124 -37.20 -15.19 7.19
C ASP A 124 -37.11 -16.71 7.01
N HIS A 125 -37.66 -17.47 7.95
CA HIS A 125 -37.77 -18.92 7.83
C HIS A 125 -39.10 -19.46 8.33
N VAL A 126 -39.53 -20.54 7.67
CA VAL A 126 -40.72 -21.32 8.03
C VAL A 126 -40.31 -22.77 8.19
N PHE A 127 -40.72 -23.36 9.31
CA PHE A 127 -40.57 -24.79 9.54
C PHE A 127 -41.75 -25.55 8.92
N THR A 128 -41.55 -26.06 7.70
CA THR A 128 -42.42 -27.06 7.07
C THR A 128 -41.66 -28.39 6.99
N LEU A 129 -42.15 -29.46 7.62
CA LEU A 129 -41.53 -30.79 7.45
C LEU A 129 -41.71 -31.23 5.98
N PRO A 130 -40.68 -31.77 5.29
CA PRO A 130 -39.37 -32.21 5.80
C PRO A 130 -38.21 -31.18 5.67
N GLN A 131 -38.44 -29.96 5.19
CA GLN A 131 -37.37 -28.98 4.93
C GLN A 131 -37.76 -27.55 5.36
N SER A 132 -36.89 -26.89 6.14
CA SER A 132 -37.07 -25.47 6.46
C SER A 132 -36.92 -24.62 5.19
N ILE A 133 -37.94 -23.83 4.87
CA ILE A 133 -37.88 -22.87 3.78
C ILE A 133 -37.30 -21.57 4.34
N ARG A 134 -36.31 -20.99 3.66
CA ARG A 134 -35.63 -19.76 4.09
C ARG A 134 -35.61 -18.73 2.96
N ARG A 135 -35.54 -17.45 3.30
CA ARG A 135 -35.25 -16.38 2.33
C ARG A 135 -34.67 -15.16 3.04
N THR A 136 -34.00 -14.30 2.30
CA THR A 136 -33.63 -12.97 2.78
C THR A 136 -34.70 -11.94 2.41
N ARG A 137 -34.99 -11.04 3.35
CA ARG A 137 -35.83 -9.86 3.16
C ARG A 137 -35.05 -8.61 3.54
N LEU A 138 -34.97 -7.65 2.62
CA LEU A 138 -34.41 -6.32 2.84
C LEU A 138 -35.59 -5.36 3.10
N GLU A 139 -35.61 -4.73 4.27
CA GLU A 139 -36.60 -3.71 4.63
C GLU A 139 -35.90 -2.37 4.78
N THR A 140 -36.36 -1.35 4.06
CA THR A 140 -35.81 0.00 4.15
C THR A 140 -36.69 0.87 5.04
N ALA A 141 -36.10 1.43 6.10
CA ALA A 141 -36.73 2.45 6.94
C ALA A 141 -36.02 3.79 6.71
N THR A 142 -36.76 4.87 6.45
CA THR A 142 -36.19 6.20 6.23
C THR A 142 -36.31 7.10 7.44
N PHE A 143 -35.28 7.92 7.63
CA PHE A 143 -35.16 8.93 8.66
C PHE A 143 -34.87 10.27 8.00
N GLU A 144 -35.74 11.24 8.25
CA GLU A 144 -35.69 12.54 7.62
C GLU A 144 -35.53 13.62 8.67
N ARG A 145 -34.62 14.56 8.42
CA ARG A 145 -34.47 15.75 9.24
C ARG A 145 -35.32 16.87 8.69
N ARG A 146 -36.42 17.17 9.39
CA ARG A 146 -37.43 18.14 8.98
C ARG A 146 -37.41 19.36 9.89
N LEU A 147 -37.78 20.50 9.31
CA LEU A 147 -37.98 21.73 10.06
C LEU A 147 -39.36 21.70 10.71
N ILE A 148 -39.42 21.67 12.04
CA ILE A 148 -40.66 21.75 12.82
C ILE A 148 -40.86 23.17 13.33
N GLN A 149 -42.12 23.62 13.35
CA GLN A 149 -42.49 24.87 14.01
C GLN A 149 -42.89 24.57 15.46
N LEU A 150 -42.23 25.24 16.40
CA LEU A 150 -42.55 25.08 17.82
C LEU A 150 -43.93 25.69 18.11
N ALA A 151 -44.76 24.92 18.83
CA ALA A 151 -46.07 25.41 19.25
C ALA A 151 -45.93 26.67 20.12
N PRO A 152 -46.89 27.61 20.06
CA PRO A 152 -46.76 28.93 20.69
C PRO A 152 -46.39 28.91 22.18
N GLY A 153 -46.84 27.91 22.94
CA GLY A 153 -46.56 27.78 24.38
C GLY A 153 -45.13 27.32 24.75
N PHE A 154 -44.38 26.72 23.81
CA PHE A 154 -42.98 26.31 24.06
C PHE A 154 -41.98 27.45 23.78
N ARG A 155 -42.44 28.55 23.19
CA ARG A 155 -41.63 29.75 22.87
C ARG A 155 -41.09 30.44 24.13
N GLU A 156 -41.83 30.36 25.22
CA GLU A 156 -41.48 31.00 26.50
C GLU A 156 -40.33 30.28 27.22
N ILE A 157 -40.13 28.99 26.94
CA ILE A 157 -39.13 28.14 27.60
C ILE A 157 -37.75 28.28 26.92
N SER A 158 -37.71 28.62 25.62
CA SER A 158 -36.46 28.69 24.84
C SER A 158 -35.59 29.94 25.07
N GLY A 159 -35.97 30.83 26.00
CA GLY A 159 -35.04 31.76 26.66
C GLY A 159 -34.22 32.71 25.77
N GLY A 160 -34.74 33.21 24.64
CA GLY A 160 -34.01 34.14 23.79
C GLY A 160 -34.88 34.94 22.82
N ASN A 161 -34.69 36.26 22.81
CA ASN A 161 -35.40 37.24 21.97
C ASN A 161 -34.86 37.26 20.53
N THR A 162 -34.88 36.12 19.85
CA THR A 162 -34.49 35.97 18.43
C THR A 162 -35.49 35.05 17.75
N GLU A 163 -35.75 35.29 16.45
CA GLU A 163 -36.70 34.62 15.55
C GLU A 163 -36.52 33.09 15.39
N LEU A 164 -36.41 32.32 16.47
CA LEU A 164 -36.33 30.86 16.47
C LEU A 164 -37.75 30.27 16.44
N ASN A 165 -38.47 30.51 15.35
CA ASN A 165 -39.79 29.90 15.09
C ASN A 165 -39.68 28.46 14.57
N SER A 166 -38.47 27.93 14.42
CA SER A 166 -38.24 26.63 13.82
C SER A 166 -37.09 25.87 14.49
N MET A 167 -37.29 24.57 14.67
CA MET A 167 -36.32 23.63 15.20
C MET A 167 -36.17 22.47 14.21
N TRP A 168 -34.99 21.85 14.14
CA TRP A 168 -34.79 20.65 13.34
C TRP A 168 -35.06 19.42 14.20
N GLU A 169 -35.94 18.54 13.73
CA GLU A 169 -36.23 17.27 14.39
C GLU A 169 -36.09 16.12 13.39
N TRP A 170 -35.73 14.94 13.90
CA TRP A 170 -35.66 13.72 13.12
C TRP A 170 -37.01 13.01 13.15
N TYR A 171 -37.52 12.73 11.95
CA TYR A 171 -38.75 12.02 11.72
C TYR A 171 -38.44 10.64 11.17
N THR A 172 -39.08 9.60 11.71
CA THR A 172 -39.05 8.24 11.15
C THR A 172 -40.28 8.04 10.29
N ALA A 173 -40.11 7.52 9.07
CA ALA A 173 -41.26 7.08 8.28
C ALA A 173 -42.08 6.00 9.02
N PRO A 174 -43.41 6.10 9.05
CA PRO A 174 -44.27 5.21 9.85
C PRO A 174 -44.34 3.78 9.28
N GLN A 175 -43.94 3.58 8.03
CA GLN A 175 -43.92 2.31 7.33
C GLN A 175 -42.57 2.15 6.61
N SER A 176 -42.19 0.92 6.26
CA SER A 176 -41.05 0.71 5.39
C SER A 176 -41.31 1.33 4.02
N THR A 177 -40.30 2.01 3.49
CA THR A 177 -40.39 2.68 2.20
C THR A 177 -40.17 1.73 1.03
N ASN A 178 -39.47 0.63 1.28
CA ASN A 178 -39.16 -0.39 0.29
C ASN A 178 -38.98 -1.75 0.98
N THR A 179 -39.45 -2.79 0.33
CA THR A 179 -39.31 -4.18 0.78
C THR A 179 -38.87 -5.03 -0.41
N VAL A 180 -37.69 -5.65 -0.32
CA VAL A 180 -37.16 -6.53 -1.36
C VAL A 180 -36.99 -7.94 -0.80
N ILE A 181 -37.42 -8.94 -1.55
CA ILE A 181 -37.41 -10.34 -1.12
C ILE A 181 -36.54 -11.15 -2.09
N SER A 182 -35.63 -11.95 -1.56
CA SER A 182 -34.83 -12.88 -2.37
C SER A 182 -35.66 -14.07 -2.86
N PRO A 183 -35.21 -14.79 -3.90
CA PRO A 183 -35.76 -16.08 -4.24
C PRO A 183 -35.76 -17.03 -3.03
N VAL A 184 -36.70 -17.97 -3.04
CA VAL A 184 -36.81 -19.01 -2.01
C VAL A 184 -35.50 -19.80 -1.90
N ASN A 185 -35.09 -20.10 -0.68
CA ASN A 185 -33.83 -20.75 -0.31
C ASN A 185 -32.57 -19.96 -0.71
N THR A 186 -32.70 -18.65 -0.93
CA THR A 186 -31.56 -17.74 -1.05
C THR A 186 -31.39 -16.98 0.25
N THR A 187 -30.19 -17.00 0.83
CA THR A 187 -29.90 -16.26 2.09
C THR A 187 -28.60 -15.50 1.99
N ILE A 188 -28.56 -14.28 2.53
CA ILE A 188 -27.32 -13.53 2.76
C ILE A 188 -26.65 -14.12 4.00
N GLN A 189 -25.36 -14.43 3.89
CA GLN A 189 -24.54 -14.95 4.99
C GLN A 189 -23.60 -13.90 5.56
N ALA A 190 -23.16 -12.96 4.72
CA ALA A 190 -22.34 -11.82 5.11
C ALA A 190 -22.62 -10.65 4.16
N LEU A 191 -22.56 -9.43 4.69
CA LEU A 191 -22.78 -8.20 3.94
C LEU A 191 -21.74 -7.16 4.35
N LYS A 192 -21.10 -6.53 3.37
CA LYS A 192 -20.18 -5.40 3.56
C LYS A 192 -20.61 -4.26 2.64
N PRO A 193 -21.23 -3.20 3.19
CA PRO A 193 -21.50 -1.98 2.45
C PRO A 193 -20.23 -1.34 1.89
N LEU A 194 -20.33 -0.70 0.73
CA LEU A 194 -19.24 -0.05 0.00
C LEU A 194 -19.53 1.46 -0.14
N HIS A 195 -19.49 2.20 0.98
CA HIS A 195 -19.88 3.62 1.04
C HIS A 195 -18.98 4.57 0.27
N SER A 196 -17.84 4.12 -0.24
CA SER A 196 -16.97 4.93 -1.09
C SER A 196 -17.45 4.97 -2.55
N ILE A 197 -18.44 4.16 -2.91
CA ILE A 197 -18.87 3.95 -4.29
C ILE A 197 -20.22 4.63 -4.53
N PRO A 198 -20.32 5.68 -5.37
CA PRO A 198 -21.62 6.23 -5.79
C PRO A 198 -22.49 5.14 -6.44
N PRO A 199 -23.81 5.06 -6.15
CA PRO A 199 -24.65 6.02 -5.40
C PRO A 199 -24.65 5.81 -3.87
N TYR A 200 -23.66 5.11 -3.32
CA TYR A 200 -23.44 4.84 -1.88
C TYR A 200 -24.43 3.86 -1.25
N SER A 201 -25.12 3.10 -2.09
CA SER A 201 -26.02 1.99 -1.70
C SER A 201 -25.46 0.62 -2.05
N LEU A 202 -24.33 0.53 -2.74
CA LEU A 202 -23.73 -0.73 -3.15
C LEU A 202 -23.11 -1.46 -1.95
N ALA A 203 -23.24 -2.78 -1.96
CA ALA A 203 -22.66 -3.67 -0.97
C ALA A 203 -22.12 -4.94 -1.63
N LEU A 204 -21.08 -5.51 -1.03
CA LEU A 204 -20.59 -6.84 -1.35
C LEU A 204 -21.25 -7.83 -0.40
N ALA A 205 -21.83 -8.91 -0.94
CA ALA A 205 -22.53 -9.90 -0.15
C ALA A 205 -22.08 -11.31 -0.49
N ILE A 206 -22.18 -12.22 0.49
CA ILE A 206 -22.15 -13.65 0.25
C ILE A 206 -23.58 -14.15 0.30
N ILE A 207 -24.03 -14.71 -0.82
CA ILE A 207 -25.32 -15.36 -0.90
C ILE A 207 -25.14 -16.87 -0.97
N ASN A 208 -25.96 -17.59 -0.23
CA ASN A 208 -26.17 -19.02 -0.45
C ASN A 208 -27.38 -19.18 -1.38
N SER A 209 -27.15 -19.76 -2.55
CA SER A 209 -28.15 -20.00 -3.58
C SER A 209 -29.01 -21.24 -3.27
N PRO A 210 -30.16 -21.42 -3.95
CA PRO A 210 -31.07 -22.54 -3.69
C PRO A 210 -30.46 -23.93 -3.93
N ASP A 211 -29.44 -24.01 -4.78
CA ASP A 211 -28.65 -25.21 -5.07
C ASP A 211 -27.59 -25.51 -3.99
N GLY A 212 -27.53 -24.70 -2.92
CA GLY A 212 -26.54 -24.81 -1.86
C GLY A 212 -25.17 -24.26 -2.24
N THR A 213 -25.04 -23.59 -3.39
CA THR A 213 -23.78 -22.96 -3.78
C THR A 213 -23.65 -21.58 -3.13
N ARG A 214 -22.46 -21.30 -2.60
CA ARG A 214 -22.14 -19.97 -2.09
C ARG A 214 -21.51 -19.14 -3.19
N SER A 215 -22.01 -17.93 -3.38
CA SER A 215 -21.42 -16.97 -4.30
C SER A 215 -21.27 -15.61 -3.66
N ARG A 216 -20.15 -14.95 -3.96
CA ARG A 216 -19.95 -13.53 -3.70
C ARG A 216 -20.63 -12.75 -4.82
N VAL A 217 -21.43 -11.76 -4.46
CA VAL A 217 -22.21 -10.91 -5.37
C VAL A 217 -22.16 -9.45 -4.94
N HIS A 218 -22.46 -8.56 -5.86
CA HIS A 218 -22.78 -7.18 -5.55
C HIS A 218 -24.30 -7.01 -5.42
N LEU A 219 -24.73 -6.27 -4.41
CA LEU A 219 -26.11 -5.91 -4.15
C LEU A 219 -26.23 -4.38 -4.10
N ASP A 220 -27.22 -3.84 -4.80
CA ASP A 220 -27.66 -2.47 -4.55
C ASP A 220 -28.73 -2.49 -3.47
N LEU A 221 -28.39 -1.95 -2.28
CA LEU A 221 -29.29 -1.89 -1.13
C LEU A 221 -30.46 -0.92 -1.33
N ALA A 222 -30.39 -0.04 -2.34
CA ALA A 222 -31.47 0.87 -2.72
C ALA A 222 -32.36 0.30 -3.85
N ALA A 223 -32.03 -0.87 -4.41
CA ALA A 223 -32.81 -1.47 -5.49
C ALA A 223 -34.24 -1.80 -5.03
N THR A 224 -35.19 -1.72 -5.96
CA THR A 224 -36.60 -2.10 -5.72
C THR A 224 -36.88 -3.58 -5.96
N GLN A 225 -35.91 -4.31 -6.52
CA GLN A 225 -36.01 -5.72 -6.86
C GLN A 225 -34.72 -6.46 -6.51
N TRP A 226 -34.83 -7.76 -6.24
CA TRP A 226 -33.68 -8.61 -5.96
C TRP A 226 -32.89 -8.87 -7.25
N ASN A 227 -31.79 -8.14 -7.44
CA ASN A 227 -30.96 -8.23 -8.63
C ASN A 227 -29.46 -8.25 -8.27
N PRO A 228 -28.94 -9.38 -7.74
CA PRO A 228 -27.51 -9.52 -7.50
C PRO A 228 -26.73 -9.54 -8.81
N THR A 229 -25.58 -8.88 -8.83
CA THR A 229 -24.66 -8.87 -9.98
C THR A 229 -23.30 -9.46 -9.61
N GLY A 230 -22.53 -9.89 -10.62
CA GLY A 230 -21.17 -10.39 -10.42
C GLY A 230 -21.08 -11.65 -9.55
N HIS A 231 -21.64 -12.76 -10.02
CA HIS A 231 -21.61 -14.04 -9.30
C HIS A 231 -20.23 -14.71 -9.34
N TYR A 232 -19.54 -14.76 -8.19
CA TYR A 232 -18.27 -15.45 -8.03
C TYR A 232 -18.41 -16.62 -7.05
N SER A 233 -18.22 -17.85 -7.51
CA SER A 233 -18.35 -19.05 -6.68
C SER A 233 -17.29 -19.09 -5.56
N ILE A 234 -17.73 -19.31 -4.33
CA ILE A 234 -16.91 -19.50 -3.14
C ILE A 234 -16.77 -21.00 -2.90
N LYS A 235 -15.54 -21.50 -2.69
CA LYS A 235 -15.25 -22.93 -2.59
C LYS A 235 -14.45 -23.22 -1.32
N GLY A 236 -14.78 -24.33 -0.67
CA GLY A 236 -13.99 -24.85 0.46
C GLY A 236 -14.27 -24.18 1.81
N ILE A 237 -15.21 -23.25 1.87
CA ILE A 237 -15.71 -22.62 3.10
C ILE A 237 -16.98 -23.34 3.53
N ARG A 238 -17.02 -23.81 4.79
CA ARG A 238 -18.13 -24.62 5.30
C ARG A 238 -18.83 -24.01 6.51
N GLY A 239 -18.18 -23.08 7.21
CA GLY A 239 -18.75 -22.44 8.40
C GLY A 239 -20.02 -21.65 8.10
N ASP A 240 -20.88 -21.55 9.11
CA ASP A 240 -22.14 -20.81 9.05
C ASP A 240 -21.96 -19.32 9.40
N SER A 241 -20.91 -18.99 10.16
CA SER A 241 -20.52 -17.61 10.46
C SER A 241 -19.40 -17.18 9.51
N LEU A 242 -19.75 -16.33 8.54
CA LEU A 242 -18.82 -15.79 7.58
C LEU A 242 -18.60 -14.30 7.83
N SER A 243 -17.37 -13.84 7.63
CA SER A 243 -17.05 -12.42 7.57
C SER A 243 -16.41 -12.08 6.22
N LEU A 244 -16.71 -10.87 5.75
CA LEU A 244 -16.16 -10.29 4.53
C LEU A 244 -15.13 -9.23 4.92
N VAL A 245 -13.89 -9.43 4.48
CA VAL A 245 -12.83 -8.42 4.59
C VAL A 245 -12.48 -7.98 3.16
N VAL A 246 -12.65 -6.70 2.88
CA VAL A 246 -12.37 -6.10 1.57
C VAL A 246 -11.09 -5.28 1.65
N SER A 247 -10.28 -5.32 0.60
CA SER A 247 -9.16 -4.38 0.46
C SER A 247 -9.68 -3.01 0.02
N GLN A 248 -8.85 -1.97 0.18
CA GLN A 248 -9.18 -0.60 -0.23
C GLN A 248 -9.58 -0.48 -1.71
N GLY A 249 -8.96 -1.26 -2.61
CA GLY A 249 -9.32 -1.25 -4.03
C GLY A 249 -10.74 -1.74 -4.24
N ALA A 250 -11.09 -2.86 -3.61
CA ALA A 250 -12.44 -3.42 -3.65
C ALA A 250 -13.48 -2.51 -2.96
N GLU A 251 -13.10 -1.83 -1.86
CA GLU A 251 -13.95 -0.85 -1.18
C GLU A 251 -14.31 0.34 -2.07
N ARG A 252 -13.42 0.75 -2.97
CA ARG A 252 -13.64 1.81 -3.97
C ARG A 252 -14.31 1.32 -5.25
N GLY A 253 -14.68 0.04 -5.33
CA GLY A 253 -15.24 -0.55 -6.55
C GLY A 253 -14.23 -0.71 -7.68
N GLN A 254 -12.94 -0.59 -7.36
CA GLN A 254 -11.82 -0.75 -8.27
C GLN A 254 -11.24 -2.17 -8.13
N LEU A 255 -10.16 -2.45 -8.86
CA LEU A 255 -9.48 -3.74 -8.77
C LEU A 255 -8.87 -3.92 -7.37
N GLY A 256 -9.15 -5.03 -6.71
CA GLY A 256 -8.63 -5.31 -5.38
C GLY A 256 -8.88 -6.75 -4.93
N LEU A 257 -8.82 -6.97 -3.63
CA LEU A 257 -8.99 -8.28 -3.00
C LEU A 257 -10.17 -8.30 -2.05
N CYS A 258 -10.76 -9.48 -1.90
CA CYS A 258 -11.72 -9.76 -0.86
C CYS A 258 -11.41 -11.14 -0.26
N ALA A 259 -11.26 -11.16 1.06
CA ALA A 259 -11.17 -12.37 1.84
C ALA A 259 -12.54 -12.70 2.43
N VAL A 260 -12.95 -13.96 2.26
CA VAL A 260 -14.04 -14.56 3.00
C VAL A 260 -13.43 -15.37 4.13
N VAL A 261 -13.78 -15.04 5.36
CA VAL A 261 -13.22 -15.67 6.55
C VAL A 261 -14.31 -16.41 7.30
N ASP A 262 -14.01 -17.65 7.64
CA ASP A 262 -14.75 -18.59 8.48
C ASP A 262 -13.90 -18.83 9.74
N GLN A 263 -14.52 -19.23 10.85
CA GLN A 263 -13.85 -19.69 12.08
C GLN A 263 -12.67 -20.67 11.87
N TYR A 264 -12.65 -21.44 10.78
CA TYR A 264 -11.61 -22.44 10.50
C TYR A 264 -10.76 -22.16 9.27
N ARG A 265 -11.22 -21.33 8.32
CA ARG A 265 -10.58 -21.16 7.02
C ARG A 265 -10.79 -19.75 6.47
N SER A 266 -9.84 -19.29 5.68
CA SER A 266 -9.99 -18.08 4.87
C SER A 266 -9.83 -18.42 3.39
N GLN A 267 -10.62 -17.77 2.54
CA GLN A 267 -10.44 -17.80 1.10
C GLN A 267 -10.21 -16.38 0.61
N LEU A 268 -9.04 -16.12 0.04
CA LEU A 268 -8.73 -14.86 -0.63
C LEU A 268 -9.13 -14.96 -2.11
N SER A 269 -9.74 -13.90 -2.63
CA SER A 269 -10.18 -13.84 -4.03
C SER A 269 -10.08 -12.42 -4.58
N ALA A 270 -9.74 -12.29 -5.87
CA ALA A 270 -9.74 -10.99 -6.54
C ALA A 270 -11.17 -10.46 -6.72
N VAL A 271 -11.34 -9.15 -6.61
CA VAL A 271 -12.55 -8.39 -6.92
C VAL A 271 -12.24 -7.56 -8.16
N LYS A 272 -12.96 -7.80 -9.25
CA LYS A 272 -12.83 -6.99 -10.47
C LYS A 272 -13.46 -5.61 -10.25
N LYS A 273 -13.01 -4.63 -11.02
CA LYS A 273 -13.63 -3.31 -11.07
C LYS A 273 -15.11 -3.44 -11.46
N LEU A 274 -15.97 -2.63 -10.85
CA LEU A 274 -17.38 -2.49 -11.21
C LEU A 274 -17.53 -1.68 -12.51
N ASP A 275 -18.43 -2.12 -13.39
CA ASP A 275 -18.56 -1.60 -14.77
C ASP A 275 -18.76 -0.08 -14.82
N ASP A 276 -19.58 0.48 -13.92
CA ASP A 276 -19.91 1.92 -13.89
C ASP A 276 -18.93 2.80 -13.12
N GLN A 277 -17.83 2.24 -12.61
CA GLN A 277 -16.88 3.05 -11.84
C GLN A 277 -16.02 3.94 -12.74
N PRO A 278 -15.73 5.18 -12.33
CA PRO A 278 -14.92 6.09 -13.13
C PRO A 278 -13.51 5.52 -13.31
N LEU A 279 -12.95 5.74 -14.50
CA LEU A 279 -11.56 5.46 -14.84
C LEU A 279 -10.79 6.78 -14.92
N LEU A 280 -9.52 6.75 -14.49
CA LEU A 280 -8.63 7.87 -14.72
C LEU A 280 -8.06 7.78 -16.14
N GLY A 281 -8.33 8.81 -16.94
CA GLY A 281 -7.92 8.89 -18.34
C GLY A 281 -8.92 8.25 -19.32
N GLU A 282 -8.58 8.30 -20.60
CA GLU A 282 -9.44 7.79 -21.67
C GLU A 282 -9.17 6.30 -21.95
N LEU A 283 -10.24 5.58 -22.26
CA LEU A 283 -10.20 4.20 -22.73
C LEU A 283 -11.15 4.07 -23.94
N PRO A 284 -10.67 3.62 -25.11
CA PRO A 284 -11.53 3.37 -26.26
C PRO A 284 -12.58 2.31 -25.94
N GLU A 285 -13.80 2.44 -26.48
CA GLU A 285 -14.83 1.41 -26.35
C GLU A 285 -14.39 0.07 -26.98
N SER A 286 -13.51 0.13 -27.99
CA SER A 286 -12.91 -1.04 -28.66
C SER A 286 -11.71 -1.64 -27.92
N ALA A 287 -11.41 -1.19 -26.70
CA ALA A 287 -10.23 -1.67 -25.97
C ALA A 287 -10.30 -3.17 -25.68
N SER A 288 -9.15 -3.84 -25.82
CA SER A 288 -9.01 -5.26 -25.48
C SER A 288 -9.20 -5.48 -23.98
N ASP A 289 -9.44 -6.72 -23.57
CA ASP A 289 -9.55 -7.06 -22.14
C ASP A 289 -8.24 -6.74 -21.39
N THR A 290 -7.08 -6.97 -22.02
CA THR A 290 -5.76 -6.61 -21.46
C THR A 290 -5.65 -5.10 -21.23
N GLU A 291 -6.08 -4.28 -22.19
CA GLU A 291 -6.06 -2.82 -22.06
C GLU A 291 -7.02 -2.33 -20.97
N LYS A 292 -8.19 -2.96 -20.82
CA LYS A 292 -9.14 -2.68 -19.73
C LYS A 292 -8.50 -2.98 -18.38
N TYR A 293 -7.94 -4.18 -18.19
CA TYR A 293 -7.24 -4.52 -16.94
C TYR A 293 -6.08 -3.56 -16.66
N ALA A 294 -5.34 -3.15 -17.69
CA ALA A 294 -4.25 -2.20 -17.53
C ALA A 294 -4.75 -0.82 -17.05
N ALA A 295 -5.84 -0.32 -17.63
CA ALA A 295 -6.48 0.91 -17.20
C ALA A 295 -7.02 0.85 -15.76
N TRP A 296 -7.62 -0.28 -15.39
CA TRP A 296 -8.16 -0.49 -14.03
C TRP A 296 -7.04 -0.54 -13.00
N THR A 297 -5.94 -1.20 -13.34
CA THR A 297 -4.73 -1.28 -12.52
C THR A 297 -4.12 0.10 -12.29
N ALA A 298 -3.86 0.83 -13.38
CA ALA A 298 -3.25 2.16 -13.29
C ALA A 298 -4.13 3.12 -12.49
N THR A 299 -5.45 3.09 -12.70
CA THR A 299 -6.41 3.88 -11.91
C THR A 299 -6.33 3.54 -10.42
N SER A 300 -6.32 2.25 -10.08
CA SER A 300 -6.29 1.79 -8.69
C SER A 300 -4.99 2.21 -7.98
N ILE A 301 -3.84 2.06 -8.64
CA ILE A 301 -2.53 2.43 -8.09
C ILE A 301 -2.44 3.95 -7.89
N ILE A 302 -2.83 4.76 -8.87
CA ILE A 302 -2.79 6.22 -8.76
C ILE A 302 -3.72 6.73 -7.65
N LEU A 303 -4.93 6.16 -7.53
CA LEU A 303 -5.84 6.52 -6.44
C LEU A 303 -5.30 6.09 -5.07
N ALA A 304 -4.55 4.98 -4.98
CA ALA A 304 -3.94 4.55 -3.74
C ALA A 304 -2.79 5.49 -3.32
N GLU A 305 -1.94 5.87 -4.27
CA GLU A 305 -0.83 6.83 -4.05
C GLU A 305 -1.33 8.21 -3.64
N ARG A 306 -2.40 8.72 -4.26
CA ARG A 306 -3.04 10.00 -3.83
C ARG A 306 -3.53 9.99 -2.39
N GLN A 307 -3.78 8.82 -1.82
CA GLN A 307 -4.27 8.65 -0.46
C GLN A 307 -3.18 8.15 0.49
N GLU A 308 -1.93 8.04 0.02
CA GLU A 308 -0.79 7.49 0.78
C GLU A 308 -1.08 6.07 1.31
N THR A 309 -1.79 5.27 0.49
CA THR A 309 -2.22 3.91 0.83
C THR A 309 -1.50 2.85 -0.01
N ASN A 310 -1.29 1.65 0.55
CA ASN A 310 -0.49 0.59 -0.07
C ASN A 310 -1.27 -0.19 -1.14
N TRP A 311 -0.91 -0.09 -2.42
CA TRP A 311 -1.55 -0.77 -3.56
C TRP A 311 -1.15 -2.24 -3.81
N SER A 312 -0.54 -2.93 -2.83
CA SER A 312 -0.17 -4.36 -2.94
C SER A 312 -1.34 -5.26 -3.31
N ASP A 313 -2.54 -4.92 -2.83
CA ASP A 313 -3.76 -5.66 -3.11
C ASP A 313 -4.06 -5.71 -4.61
N VAL A 314 -3.79 -4.63 -5.35
CA VAL A 314 -3.97 -4.56 -6.80
C VAL A 314 -3.05 -5.55 -7.52
N ILE A 315 -1.78 -5.65 -7.12
CA ILE A 315 -0.80 -6.56 -7.74
C ILE A 315 -1.16 -8.03 -7.49
N HIS A 316 -1.54 -8.36 -6.27
CA HIS A 316 -2.00 -9.72 -5.94
C HIS A 316 -3.32 -10.07 -6.63
N ALA A 317 -4.23 -9.10 -6.77
CA ALA A 317 -5.46 -9.29 -7.53
C ALA A 317 -5.15 -9.58 -9.01
N LEU A 318 -4.16 -8.90 -9.58
CA LEU A 318 -3.69 -9.13 -10.95
C LEU A 318 -3.08 -10.50 -11.15
N GLU A 319 -2.21 -10.94 -10.23
CA GLU A 319 -1.59 -12.26 -10.28
C GLU A 319 -2.66 -13.37 -10.35
N ALA A 320 -3.78 -13.18 -9.66
CA ALA A 320 -4.89 -14.13 -9.64
C ALA A 320 -5.79 -14.11 -10.89
N ILE A 321 -5.91 -12.98 -11.61
CA ILE A 321 -6.85 -12.84 -12.74
C ILE A 321 -6.18 -12.85 -14.10
N LEU A 322 -4.92 -12.45 -14.21
CA LEU A 322 -4.25 -12.26 -15.49
C LEU A 322 -3.63 -13.57 -16.00
N PRO A 323 -4.02 -14.06 -17.18
CA PRO A 323 -3.42 -15.24 -17.79
C PRO A 323 -1.93 -15.04 -18.08
N THR A 324 -1.13 -16.10 -17.95
CA THR A 324 0.32 -16.05 -18.21
C THR A 324 0.66 -15.57 -19.63
N SER A 325 -0.17 -15.92 -20.62
CA SER A 325 0.01 -15.53 -22.02
C SER A 325 -0.13 -14.03 -22.29
N SER A 326 -0.80 -13.28 -21.41
CA SER A 326 -1.10 -11.85 -21.60
C SER A 326 -0.15 -10.94 -20.83
N ARG A 327 0.78 -11.49 -20.03
CA ARG A 327 1.64 -10.73 -19.12
C ARG A 327 2.61 -9.81 -19.86
N ASP A 328 3.22 -10.30 -20.94
CA ASP A 328 4.24 -9.56 -21.69
C ASP A 328 3.67 -8.31 -22.37
N GLU A 329 2.43 -8.39 -22.87
CA GLU A 329 1.70 -7.25 -23.44
C GLU A 329 1.15 -6.31 -22.34
N PHE A 330 0.69 -6.88 -21.22
CA PHE A 330 0.07 -6.14 -20.13
C PHE A 330 1.03 -5.20 -19.41
N ILE A 331 2.26 -5.65 -19.11
CA ILE A 331 3.20 -4.88 -18.28
C ILE A 331 3.53 -3.51 -18.91
N PRO A 332 3.93 -3.40 -20.20
CA PRO A 332 4.17 -2.12 -20.84
C PRO A 332 2.94 -1.21 -20.84
N LEU A 333 1.74 -1.77 -21.08
CA LEU A 333 0.49 -1.01 -21.11
C LEU A 333 0.16 -0.37 -19.75
N VAL A 334 0.31 -1.13 -18.65
CA VAL A 334 0.11 -0.60 -17.29
C VAL A 334 1.12 0.48 -16.99
N LEU A 335 2.40 0.22 -17.23
CA LEU A 335 3.48 1.14 -16.88
C LEU A 335 3.38 2.43 -17.68
N GLN A 336 3.04 2.36 -18.97
CA GLN A 336 2.78 3.54 -19.79
C GLN A 336 1.60 4.37 -19.27
N ARG A 337 0.50 3.71 -18.86
CA ARG A 337 -0.63 4.42 -18.27
C ARG A 337 -0.28 5.08 -16.95
N ILE A 338 0.46 4.39 -16.07
CA ILE A 338 0.92 4.95 -14.80
C ILE A 338 1.83 6.15 -15.05
N HIS A 339 2.81 6.01 -15.94
CA HIS A 339 3.71 7.10 -16.34
C HIS A 339 2.93 8.33 -16.82
N ASN A 340 1.93 8.14 -17.68
CA ASN A 340 1.13 9.26 -18.21
C ASN A 340 0.19 9.89 -17.18
N LEU A 341 -0.31 9.10 -16.22
CA LEU A 341 -1.17 9.60 -15.15
C LEU A 341 -0.36 10.30 -14.07
N SER A 342 0.79 9.77 -13.66
CA SER A 342 1.67 10.40 -12.68
C SER A 342 2.24 11.72 -13.18
N ALA A 343 2.53 11.85 -14.48
CA ALA A 343 2.96 13.11 -15.09
C ALA A 343 1.94 14.27 -14.93
N LYS A 344 0.67 13.94 -14.71
CA LYS A 344 -0.42 14.92 -14.50
C LYS A 344 -0.62 15.28 -13.03
N GLU A 345 0.02 14.55 -12.11
CA GLU A 345 -0.14 14.70 -10.67
C GLU A 345 1.06 15.45 -10.08
N ILE A 346 0.80 16.55 -9.37
CA ILE A 346 1.86 17.40 -8.81
C ILE A 346 2.59 16.71 -7.65
N HIS A 347 1.89 15.88 -6.89
CA HIS A 347 2.39 15.27 -5.64
C HIS A 347 3.01 13.89 -5.83
N ILE A 348 3.08 13.38 -7.06
CA ILE A 348 3.60 12.03 -7.33
C ILE A 348 4.91 12.16 -8.10
N ASP A 349 5.99 11.68 -7.51
CA ASP A 349 7.23 11.48 -8.25
C ASP A 349 7.03 10.34 -9.26
N GLN A 350 7.03 10.72 -10.53
CA GLN A 350 6.81 9.83 -11.66
C GLN A 350 7.86 8.71 -11.73
N LEU A 351 9.15 9.02 -11.55
CA LEU A 351 10.22 8.03 -11.66
C LEU A 351 10.15 7.05 -10.48
N HIS A 352 9.92 7.59 -9.28
CA HIS A 352 9.81 6.80 -8.06
C HIS A 352 8.62 5.82 -8.13
N LEU A 353 7.43 6.30 -8.53
CA LEU A 353 6.24 5.45 -8.64
C LEU A 353 6.40 4.40 -9.75
N VAL A 354 6.85 4.78 -10.94
CA VAL A 354 7.04 3.84 -12.05
C VAL A 354 8.02 2.74 -11.67
N SER A 355 9.12 3.08 -11.00
CA SER A 355 10.14 2.10 -10.55
C SER A 355 9.58 1.14 -9.49
N ARG A 356 8.81 1.64 -8.51
CA ARG A 356 8.15 0.78 -7.50
C ARG A 356 7.16 -0.19 -8.15
N VAL A 357 6.39 0.27 -9.13
CA VAL A 357 5.41 -0.57 -9.84
C VAL A 357 6.11 -1.58 -10.75
N GLN A 358 7.20 -1.19 -11.43
CA GLN A 358 8.04 -2.10 -12.20
C GLN A 358 8.53 -3.26 -11.34
N ILE A 359 9.12 -2.97 -10.17
CA ILE A 359 9.58 -4.01 -9.24
C ILE A 359 8.42 -4.93 -8.82
N ALA A 360 7.26 -4.37 -8.49
CA ALA A 360 6.12 -5.16 -8.06
C ALA A 360 5.58 -6.08 -9.17
N LEU A 361 5.45 -5.59 -10.40
CA LEU A 361 5.01 -6.38 -11.56
C LEU A 361 6.04 -7.44 -11.95
N PHE A 362 7.32 -7.06 -12.03
CA PHE A 362 8.41 -7.98 -12.38
C PHE A 362 8.60 -9.07 -11.32
N SER A 363 8.42 -8.73 -10.04
CA SER A 363 8.44 -9.72 -8.97
C SER A 363 7.26 -10.70 -9.07
N ALA A 364 6.03 -10.18 -9.18
CA ALA A 364 4.82 -11.00 -9.26
C ALA A 364 4.82 -11.92 -10.50
N PHE A 365 5.39 -11.46 -11.62
CA PHE A 365 5.44 -12.21 -12.87
C PHE A 365 6.77 -12.92 -13.14
N LYS A 366 7.73 -12.84 -12.21
CA LYS A 366 9.08 -13.46 -12.31
C LYS A 366 9.85 -13.04 -13.57
N ASP A 367 9.83 -11.74 -13.85
CA ASP A 367 10.50 -11.12 -14.99
C ASP A 367 12.01 -10.92 -14.71
N ALA A 368 12.85 -11.16 -15.71
CA ALA A 368 14.31 -11.00 -15.60
C ALA A 368 14.74 -9.55 -15.34
N ARG A 369 13.92 -8.56 -15.72
CA ARG A 369 14.17 -7.12 -15.51
C ARG A 369 14.13 -6.68 -14.05
N LEU A 370 13.69 -7.54 -13.12
CA LEU A 370 13.55 -7.23 -11.69
C LEU A 370 14.85 -6.68 -11.08
N ALA A 371 16.00 -7.29 -11.40
CA ALA A 371 17.28 -6.88 -10.84
C ALA A 371 17.64 -5.44 -11.24
N LEU A 372 17.52 -5.13 -12.54
CA LEU A 372 17.79 -3.79 -13.07
C LEU A 372 16.82 -2.75 -12.50
N ALA A 373 15.52 -3.06 -12.45
CA ALA A 373 14.50 -2.17 -11.86
C ALA A 373 14.83 -1.84 -10.40
N THR A 374 15.29 -2.84 -9.64
CA THR A 374 15.65 -2.67 -8.24
C THR A 374 16.92 -1.84 -8.06
N ASP A 375 17.93 -2.07 -8.90
CA ASP A 375 19.15 -1.27 -8.91
C ASP A 375 18.86 0.20 -9.23
N ILE A 376 17.98 0.48 -10.21
CA ILE A 376 17.56 1.85 -10.56
C ILE A 376 16.88 2.54 -9.37
N LEU A 377 15.88 1.91 -8.76
CA LEU A 377 15.17 2.49 -7.60
C LEU A 377 16.14 2.77 -6.45
N ARG A 378 17.06 1.84 -6.18
CA ARG A 378 18.05 1.98 -5.11
C ARG A 378 19.10 3.04 -5.39
N LEU A 379 19.54 3.21 -6.63
CA LEU A 379 20.41 4.31 -7.01
C LEU A 379 19.71 5.66 -6.80
N ASN A 380 18.42 5.76 -7.15
CA ASN A 380 17.65 6.97 -6.93
C ASN A 380 17.53 7.31 -5.44
N GLU A 381 17.18 6.32 -4.62
CA GLU A 381 17.10 6.48 -3.16
C GLU A 381 18.46 6.83 -2.54
N ALA A 382 19.53 6.17 -2.97
CA ALA A 382 20.89 6.46 -2.52
C ALA A 382 21.25 7.93 -2.80
N SER A 383 20.93 8.42 -4.00
CA SER A 383 21.15 9.81 -4.37
C SER A 383 20.33 10.77 -3.50
N GLU A 384 19.05 10.50 -3.28
CA GLU A 384 18.19 11.33 -2.42
C GLU A 384 18.64 11.35 -0.97
N LEU A 385 19.05 10.20 -0.44
CA LEU A 385 19.52 10.06 0.93
C LEU A 385 20.81 10.85 1.15
N VAL A 386 21.73 10.82 0.19
CA VAL A 386 22.95 11.64 0.25
C VAL A 386 22.60 13.13 0.30
N ASP A 387 21.63 13.59 -0.51
CA ASP A 387 21.21 14.99 -0.51
C ASP A 387 20.53 15.39 0.80
N ARG A 388 19.73 14.50 1.40
CA ARG A 388 19.13 14.76 2.73
C ARG A 388 20.18 14.84 3.83
N CYS A 389 21.30 14.13 3.69
CA CYS A 389 22.42 14.19 4.62
C CYS A 389 23.38 15.35 4.34
N ALA A 390 23.22 16.06 3.22
CA ALA A 390 24.01 17.22 2.85
C ALA A 390 23.33 18.51 3.32
N THR A 391 24.13 19.46 3.81
CA THR A 391 23.71 20.81 4.18
C THR A 391 24.48 21.81 3.35
N PHE A 392 23.77 22.72 2.69
CA PHE A 392 24.35 23.78 1.88
C PHE A 392 24.51 25.03 2.75
N GLU A 393 25.75 25.49 2.93
CA GLU A 393 26.01 26.74 3.64
C GLU A 393 25.83 27.95 2.70
N ASP A 394 25.63 29.14 3.27
CA ASP A 394 25.38 30.39 2.54
C ASP A 394 26.56 30.79 1.62
N ASP A 395 27.76 30.28 1.88
CA ASP A 395 28.96 30.48 1.07
C ASP A 395 29.06 29.53 -0.14
N GLY A 396 28.08 28.63 -0.30
CA GLY A 396 28.05 27.61 -1.34
C GLY A 396 28.89 26.37 -1.02
N SER A 397 29.46 26.27 0.18
CA SER A 397 30.12 25.05 0.64
C SER A 397 29.10 23.96 0.98
N ILE A 398 29.47 22.72 0.67
CA ILE A 398 28.65 21.54 0.95
C ILE A 398 29.23 20.85 2.17
N MET A 399 28.44 20.81 3.23
CA MET A 399 28.75 20.11 4.46
C MET A 399 27.88 18.86 4.54
N PHE A 400 28.33 17.86 5.31
CA PHE A 400 27.55 16.65 5.56
C PHE A 400 27.30 16.47 7.05
N ASP A 401 26.16 15.89 7.39
CA ASP A 401 25.91 15.42 8.74
C ASP A 401 26.98 14.40 9.16
N LEU A 402 27.70 14.74 10.23
CA LEU A 402 28.84 13.95 10.71
C LEU A 402 28.43 12.57 11.22
N ASP A 403 27.17 12.41 11.61
CA ASP A 403 26.66 11.15 12.12
C ASP A 403 26.26 10.20 10.97
N SER A 404 26.13 10.71 9.75
CA SER A 404 25.75 9.96 8.54
C SER A 404 26.96 9.50 7.70
N ILE A 405 28.19 9.88 8.04
CA ILE A 405 29.39 9.64 7.20
C ILE A 405 29.65 8.16 6.89
N TRP A 406 29.64 7.29 7.90
CA TRP A 406 29.88 5.85 7.70
C TRP A 406 28.81 5.18 6.84
N PRO A 407 27.50 5.42 7.11
CA PRO A 407 26.44 5.05 6.20
C PRO A 407 26.62 5.51 4.76
N LEU A 408 26.99 6.77 4.54
CA LEU A 408 27.21 7.31 3.20
C LEU A 408 28.37 6.59 2.49
N ILE A 409 29.45 6.26 3.21
CA ILE A 409 30.56 5.46 2.66
C ILE A 409 30.05 4.10 2.16
N THR A 410 29.20 3.41 2.92
CA THR A 410 28.63 2.12 2.50
C THR A 410 27.66 2.24 1.33
N VAL A 411 26.85 3.31 1.29
CA VAL A 411 25.97 3.62 0.17
C VAL A 411 26.78 3.84 -1.11
N PHE A 412 27.86 4.61 -1.05
CA PHE A 412 28.74 4.84 -2.20
C PHE A 412 29.49 3.59 -2.65
N ASP A 413 29.93 2.74 -1.72
CA ASP A 413 30.59 1.48 -2.07
C ASP A 413 29.67 0.59 -2.93
N TRP A 414 28.41 0.46 -2.51
CA TRP A 414 27.40 -0.23 -3.31
C TRP A 414 27.12 0.49 -4.64
N ALA A 415 26.86 1.80 -4.62
CA ALA A 415 26.41 2.56 -5.80
C ALA A 415 27.46 2.56 -6.91
N ILE A 416 28.74 2.75 -6.54
CA ILE A 416 29.85 2.66 -7.50
C ILE A 416 30.04 1.23 -8.00
N GLY A 417 29.80 0.21 -7.16
CA GLY A 417 29.75 -1.18 -7.60
C GLY A 417 28.70 -1.42 -8.69
N VAL A 418 27.50 -0.86 -8.56
CA VAL A 418 26.43 -0.95 -9.58
C VAL A 418 26.81 -0.22 -10.85
N ILE A 419 27.27 1.04 -10.75
CA ILE A 419 27.66 1.86 -11.90
C ILE A 419 28.85 1.21 -12.64
N ALA A 420 29.82 0.68 -11.92
CA ALA A 420 30.98 -0.02 -12.52
C ALA A 420 30.57 -1.27 -13.30
N ARG A 421 29.51 -2.00 -12.88
CA ARG A 421 28.97 -3.13 -13.67
C ARG A 421 28.48 -2.66 -15.04
N ALA A 422 27.73 -1.56 -15.08
CA ALA A 422 27.27 -0.99 -16.35
C ALA A 422 28.43 -0.48 -17.22
N MET A 423 29.47 0.10 -16.61
CA MET A 423 30.70 0.54 -17.32
C MET A 423 31.47 -0.64 -17.92
N ARG A 424 31.63 -1.74 -17.18
CA ARG A 424 32.27 -2.97 -17.69
C ARG A 424 31.49 -3.54 -18.86
N GLU A 425 30.17 -3.62 -18.74
CA GLU A 425 29.31 -4.11 -19.82
C GLU A 425 29.41 -3.24 -21.07
N ALA A 426 29.47 -1.91 -20.92
CA ALA A 426 29.70 -1.02 -22.05
C ALA A 426 31.01 -1.33 -22.79
N ILE A 427 32.10 -1.60 -22.06
CA ILE A 427 33.38 -1.98 -22.66
C ILE A 427 33.27 -3.34 -23.37
N LEU A 428 32.58 -4.32 -22.78
CA LEU A 428 32.37 -5.63 -23.40
C LEU A 428 31.55 -5.54 -24.68
N VAL A 429 30.48 -4.74 -24.69
CA VAL A 429 29.65 -4.49 -25.88
C VAL A 429 30.47 -3.77 -26.95
N GLY A 430 31.30 -2.80 -26.58
CA GLY A 430 32.25 -2.13 -27.49
C GLY A 430 33.23 -3.10 -28.14
N ALA A 431 33.89 -3.93 -27.33
CA ALA A 431 34.82 -4.94 -27.83
C ALA A 431 34.13 -5.97 -28.75
N SER A 432 32.91 -6.38 -28.42
CA SER A 432 32.11 -7.27 -29.28
C SER A 432 31.76 -6.60 -30.62
N ALA A 433 31.42 -5.31 -30.61
CA ALA A 433 31.09 -4.56 -31.81
C ALA A 433 32.30 -4.46 -32.76
N GLU A 434 33.48 -4.18 -32.21
CA GLU A 434 34.75 -4.15 -32.95
C GLU A 434 35.08 -5.51 -33.55
N TRP A 435 34.87 -6.60 -32.80
CA TRP A 435 35.17 -7.96 -33.25
C TRP A 435 34.23 -8.46 -34.36
N GLN A 436 32.94 -8.13 -34.29
CA GLN A 436 31.93 -8.60 -35.24
C GLN A 436 31.89 -7.78 -36.54
N GLY A 437 32.49 -6.59 -36.57
CA GLY A 437 32.61 -5.77 -37.79
C GLY A 437 31.28 -5.16 -38.30
N SER A 438 30.17 -5.33 -37.57
CA SER A 438 28.87 -4.74 -37.86
C SER A 438 28.05 -4.53 -36.57
N GLU A 439 27.66 -3.29 -36.32
CA GLU A 439 26.84 -2.86 -35.17
C GLU A 439 25.41 -3.47 -35.18
N ASP A 440 24.93 -3.91 -36.35
CA ASP A 440 23.59 -4.49 -36.53
C ASP A 440 23.49 -5.93 -35.97
N SER A 441 24.63 -6.60 -35.75
CA SER A 441 24.68 -8.00 -35.27
C SER A 441 24.85 -8.16 -33.76
N LEU A 442 24.92 -7.06 -33.00
CA LEU A 442 25.05 -7.08 -31.55
C LEU A 442 23.82 -7.70 -30.88
N ILE A 443 24.01 -8.89 -30.30
CA ILE A 443 23.04 -9.52 -29.40
C ILE A 443 23.29 -8.93 -28.01
N ILE A 444 22.48 -7.95 -27.63
CA ILE A 444 22.49 -7.35 -26.29
C ILE A 444 21.22 -7.82 -25.59
N ASP A 445 21.37 -8.27 -24.34
CA ASP A 445 20.22 -8.61 -23.52
C ASP A 445 19.30 -7.40 -23.36
N THR A 446 17.99 -7.65 -23.44
CA THR A 446 16.98 -6.59 -23.35
C THR A 446 17.03 -5.86 -22.00
N SER A 447 17.40 -6.56 -20.93
CA SER A 447 17.53 -6.06 -19.56
C SER A 447 18.97 -5.76 -19.14
N SER A 448 19.74 -5.13 -20.02
CA SER A 448 21.17 -4.86 -19.81
C SER A 448 21.42 -3.65 -18.90
N PRO A 449 22.29 -3.76 -17.88
CA PRO A 449 22.78 -2.64 -17.06
C PRO A 449 23.33 -1.45 -17.84
N LEU A 450 23.76 -1.63 -19.08
CA LEU A 450 24.13 -0.54 -20.00
C LEU A 450 23.07 0.56 -20.10
N LEU A 451 21.79 0.23 -19.85
CA LEU A 451 20.69 1.19 -19.84
C LEU A 451 20.94 2.35 -18.85
N LEU A 452 21.62 2.09 -17.72
CA LEU A 452 21.98 3.11 -16.74
C LEU A 452 22.84 4.24 -17.33
N LEU A 453 23.73 3.91 -18.28
CA LEU A 453 24.64 4.86 -18.90
C LEU A 453 24.04 5.51 -20.16
N LEU A 454 23.16 4.78 -20.85
CA LEU A 454 22.59 5.22 -22.12
C LEU A 454 21.38 6.14 -21.92
N HIS A 455 20.45 5.76 -21.04
CA HIS A 455 19.18 6.45 -20.86
C HIS A 455 19.38 7.83 -20.22
N PRO A 456 18.89 8.95 -20.80
CA PRO A 456 19.18 10.31 -20.31
C PRO A 456 18.88 10.53 -18.81
N ILE A 457 17.74 10.06 -18.31
CA ILE A 457 17.34 10.20 -16.89
C ILE A 457 18.27 9.38 -15.97
N LEU A 458 18.60 8.14 -16.35
CA LEU A 458 19.43 7.24 -15.53
C LEU A 458 20.90 7.66 -15.59
N ARG A 459 21.34 8.17 -16.73
CA ARG A 459 22.67 8.76 -16.92
C ARG A 459 22.84 10.00 -16.04
N SER A 460 21.81 10.87 -15.98
CA SER A 460 21.78 12.02 -15.07
C SER A 460 21.89 11.58 -13.60
N LEU A 461 21.18 10.52 -13.21
CA LEU A 461 21.30 9.92 -11.89
C LEU A 461 22.72 9.39 -11.62
N CYS A 462 23.34 8.68 -12.57
CA CYS A 462 24.73 8.23 -12.44
C CYS A 462 25.70 9.40 -12.27
N LEU A 463 25.55 10.46 -13.09
CA LEU A 463 26.35 11.68 -12.99
C LEU A 463 26.18 12.37 -11.63
N ARG A 464 24.95 12.43 -11.10
CA ARG A 464 24.66 12.99 -9.78
C ARG A 464 25.37 12.20 -8.68
N ILE A 465 25.30 10.87 -8.69
CA ILE A 465 25.98 10.01 -7.71
C ILE A 465 27.51 10.18 -7.79
N LEU A 466 28.08 10.20 -9.01
CA LEU A 466 29.51 10.44 -9.20
C LEU A 466 29.95 11.82 -8.67
N SER A 467 29.13 12.85 -8.90
CA SER A 467 29.35 14.20 -8.37
C SER A 467 29.27 14.25 -6.85
N GLN A 468 28.24 13.63 -6.25
CA GLN A 468 28.07 13.55 -4.81
C GLN A 468 29.23 12.80 -4.12
N LEU A 469 29.73 11.71 -4.73
CA LEU A 469 30.93 11.03 -4.27
C LEU A 469 32.13 11.98 -4.27
N HIS A 470 32.33 12.71 -5.37
CA HIS A 470 33.43 13.66 -5.48
C HIS A 470 33.34 14.76 -4.41
N GLN A 471 32.14 15.29 -4.16
CA GLN A 471 31.88 16.27 -3.11
C GLN A 471 32.18 15.71 -1.71
N LEU A 472 31.76 14.48 -1.40
CA LEU A 472 32.05 13.86 -0.11
C LEU A 472 33.55 13.58 0.08
N VAL A 473 34.26 13.17 -0.97
CA VAL A 473 35.72 13.02 -0.95
C VAL A 473 36.40 14.36 -0.63
N LEU A 474 35.98 15.44 -1.29
CA LEU A 474 36.51 16.78 -1.01
C LEU A 474 36.21 17.23 0.42
N PHE A 475 34.97 17.07 0.88
CA PHE A 475 34.57 17.40 2.25
C PHE A 475 35.41 16.64 3.29
N LEU A 476 35.54 15.32 3.14
CA LEU A 476 36.33 14.53 4.09
C LEU A 476 37.82 14.86 4.02
N SER A 477 38.34 15.28 2.86
CA SER A 477 39.73 15.73 2.71
C SER A 477 40.05 17.03 3.46
N THR A 478 39.06 17.92 3.60
CA THR A 478 39.17 19.20 4.31
C THR A 478 38.62 19.16 5.74
N LEU A 479 37.93 18.08 6.12
CA LEU A 479 37.36 17.92 7.45
C LEU A 479 38.45 17.79 8.52
N GLU A 480 38.54 18.79 9.40
CA GLU A 480 39.44 18.80 10.57
C GLU A 480 38.76 18.26 11.85
N ARG A 481 37.42 18.15 11.85
CA ARG A 481 36.65 17.71 13.01
C ARG A 481 36.62 16.17 13.11
N PRO A 482 36.69 15.59 14.34
CA PRO A 482 36.56 14.15 14.52
C PRO A 482 35.12 13.69 14.24
N ILE A 483 34.96 12.54 13.59
CA ILE A 483 33.67 11.88 13.33
C ILE A 483 33.45 10.71 14.30
N LEU A 484 32.23 10.18 14.36
CA LEU A 484 31.93 8.98 15.16
C LEU A 484 32.74 7.77 14.67
N GLN A 485 33.06 6.85 15.57
CA GLN A 485 33.61 5.55 15.17
C GLN A 485 32.53 4.74 14.43
N PRO A 486 32.91 3.85 13.48
CA PRO A 486 31.95 3.02 12.79
C PRO A 486 31.23 2.10 13.78
N GLU A 487 29.93 1.90 13.58
CA GLU A 487 29.16 0.93 14.36
C GLU A 487 29.74 -0.48 14.13
N SER A 488 30.26 -1.11 15.19
CA SER A 488 30.76 -2.48 15.11
C SER A 488 29.66 -3.48 15.50
N LYS A 489 29.62 -4.65 14.85
CA LYS A 489 28.63 -5.72 15.15
C LYS A 489 28.72 -6.24 16.60
N THR A 490 29.80 -5.97 17.32
CA THR A 490 30.17 -6.59 18.60
C THR A 490 30.18 -5.65 19.81
N LEU A 491 30.11 -4.32 19.62
CA LEU A 491 30.15 -3.34 20.70
C LEU A 491 29.04 -2.30 20.52
N PRO A 492 28.46 -1.74 21.63
CA PRO A 492 27.50 -0.65 21.54
C PRO A 492 28.10 0.53 20.76
N ALA A 493 27.26 1.27 20.02
CA ALA A 493 27.68 2.44 19.25
C ALA A 493 28.55 3.35 20.11
N ALA A 494 29.82 3.51 19.73
CA ALA A 494 30.72 4.37 20.47
C ALA A 494 30.24 5.82 20.31
N SER A 495 29.72 6.41 21.38
CA SER A 495 29.23 7.79 21.41
C SER A 495 30.37 8.84 21.33
N THR A 496 31.60 8.40 21.08
CA THR A 496 32.81 9.21 21.12
C THR A 496 33.36 9.42 19.72
N ARG A 497 33.47 10.70 19.32
CA ARG A 497 34.12 11.11 18.08
C ARG A 497 35.63 10.92 18.17
N ASP A 498 36.23 10.33 17.15
CA ASP A 498 37.64 9.93 17.11
C ASP A 498 38.33 10.49 15.84
N PRO A 499 39.44 11.24 15.96
CA PRO A 499 40.18 11.72 14.80
C PRO A 499 40.73 10.59 13.92
N MET A 500 41.02 9.41 14.48
CA MET A 500 41.43 8.24 13.69
C MET A 500 40.29 7.76 12.79
N ALA A 501 39.04 7.84 13.25
CA ALA A 501 37.87 7.50 12.43
C ALA A 501 37.76 8.43 11.21
N THR A 502 38.06 9.73 11.37
CA THR A 502 38.10 10.68 10.24
C THR A 502 39.19 10.31 9.23
N VAL A 503 40.38 9.92 9.69
CA VAL A 503 41.47 9.47 8.80
C VAL A 503 41.08 8.22 8.03
N VAL A 504 40.51 7.22 8.70
CA VAL A 504 40.06 5.97 8.06
C VAL A 504 38.93 6.24 7.07
N ALA A 505 37.97 7.09 7.41
CA ALA A 505 36.87 7.48 6.52
C ALA A 505 37.39 8.17 5.25
N ARG A 506 38.37 9.08 5.38
CA ARG A 506 39.02 9.77 4.26
C ARG A 506 39.71 8.81 3.30
N GLU A 507 40.43 7.82 3.82
CA GLU A 507 41.05 6.79 2.98
C GLU A 507 40.00 5.87 2.35
N ARG A 508 39.01 5.41 3.13
CA ARG A 508 37.94 4.52 2.65
C ARG A 508 37.16 5.12 1.48
N ILE A 509 36.68 6.36 1.62
CA ILE A 509 35.88 7.00 0.56
C ILE A 509 36.70 7.20 -0.72
N ARG A 510 37.99 7.54 -0.59
CA ARG A 510 38.91 7.74 -1.72
C ARG A 510 39.22 6.41 -2.44
N ASP A 511 39.25 5.32 -1.69
CA ASP A 511 39.58 3.99 -2.18
C ASP A 511 38.42 3.31 -2.93
N ILE A 512 37.15 3.66 -2.65
CA ILE A 512 35.97 3.08 -3.35
C ILE A 512 36.09 3.08 -4.88
N PRO A 513 36.29 4.23 -5.57
CA PRO A 513 36.40 4.25 -7.02
C PRO A 513 37.65 3.51 -7.52
N LEU A 514 38.77 3.59 -6.79
CA LEU A 514 40.03 2.93 -7.13
C LEU A 514 39.88 1.40 -7.07
N ARG A 515 39.21 0.86 -6.05
CA ARG A 515 38.90 -0.58 -5.92
C ARG A 515 38.05 -1.11 -7.06
N GLN A 516 37.14 -0.30 -7.60
CA GLN A 516 36.33 -0.70 -8.74
C GLN A 516 37.03 -0.46 -10.09
N GLY A 517 38.18 0.23 -10.09
CA GLY A 517 38.89 0.62 -11.32
C GLY A 517 38.25 1.80 -12.06
N VAL A 518 37.40 2.58 -11.38
CA VAL A 518 36.64 3.70 -11.94
C VAL A 518 37.42 5.01 -11.75
N ASP A 519 37.72 5.69 -12.85
CA ASP A 519 38.16 7.09 -12.83
C ASP A 519 36.93 8.00 -12.86
N VAL A 520 36.53 8.52 -11.70
CA VAL A 520 35.29 9.31 -11.52
C VAL A 520 35.26 10.54 -12.42
N GLU A 521 36.38 11.24 -12.57
CA GLU A 521 36.45 12.50 -13.32
C GLU A 521 36.39 12.24 -14.83
N GLN A 522 37.15 11.25 -15.32
CA GLN A 522 37.15 10.89 -16.74
C GLN A 522 35.79 10.34 -17.18
N TRP A 523 35.23 9.40 -16.41
CA TRP A 523 33.91 8.84 -16.72
C TRP A 523 32.79 9.86 -16.58
N GLY A 524 32.85 10.74 -15.57
CA GLY A 524 31.90 11.84 -15.41
C GLY A 524 31.87 12.76 -16.65
N ARG A 525 33.05 13.22 -17.10
CA ARG A 525 33.16 14.06 -18.30
C ARG A 525 32.71 13.35 -19.57
N ALA A 526 33.04 12.07 -19.73
CA ALA A 526 32.60 11.28 -20.87
C ALA A 526 31.07 11.17 -20.92
N LEU A 527 30.43 10.82 -19.81
CA LEU A 527 28.97 10.71 -19.71
C LEU A 527 28.27 12.06 -19.90
N GLU A 528 28.85 13.16 -19.41
CA GLU A 528 28.35 14.52 -19.62
C GLU A 528 28.44 14.94 -21.10
N SER A 529 29.50 14.53 -21.81
CA SER A 529 29.72 14.90 -23.21
C SER A 529 28.74 14.25 -24.21
N LEU A 530 27.93 13.28 -23.77
CA LEU A 530 26.92 12.62 -24.60
C LEU A 530 25.71 13.54 -24.84
N THR A 531 25.82 14.38 -25.86
CA THR A 531 24.83 15.39 -26.24
C THR A 531 23.69 14.88 -27.12
N THR A 532 23.71 13.60 -27.52
CA THR A 532 22.63 13.03 -28.35
C THR A 532 21.32 13.03 -27.57
N THR A 533 20.34 13.79 -28.05
CA THR A 533 18.98 13.82 -27.53
C THR A 533 18.10 12.85 -28.33
N PRO A 534 17.77 11.65 -27.80
CA PRO A 534 16.75 10.78 -28.40
C PRO A 534 15.39 11.49 -28.52
N ASP A 535 14.51 10.95 -29.37
CA ASP A 535 13.11 11.35 -29.34
C ASP A 535 12.51 11.00 -27.97
N GLN A 536 11.70 11.91 -27.40
CA GLN A 536 11.15 11.75 -26.05
C GLN A 536 10.33 10.47 -25.94
N LYS A 537 9.65 10.07 -27.03
CA LYS A 537 8.90 8.81 -27.09
C LYS A 537 9.79 7.58 -26.90
N ASP A 538 10.99 7.59 -27.46
CA ASP A 538 11.93 6.47 -27.33
C ASP A 538 12.55 6.44 -25.93
N VAL A 539 12.77 7.62 -25.32
CA VAL A 539 13.18 7.75 -23.91
C VAL A 539 12.11 7.14 -22.99
N ASP A 540 10.88 7.63 -23.09
CA ASP A 540 9.77 7.17 -22.26
C ASP A 540 9.57 5.66 -22.42
N LYS A 541 9.58 5.16 -23.66
CA LYS A 541 9.44 3.73 -23.96
C LYS A 541 10.57 2.91 -23.36
N SER A 542 11.81 3.39 -23.45
CA SER A 542 12.99 2.71 -22.89
C SER A 542 12.91 2.62 -21.37
N LEU A 543 12.47 3.68 -20.69
CA LEU A 543 12.23 3.69 -19.25
C LEU A 543 11.10 2.74 -18.84
N ILE A 544 9.96 2.80 -19.55
CA ILE A 544 8.77 1.98 -19.27
C ILE A 544 9.06 0.50 -19.43
N GLU A 545 9.73 0.11 -20.52
CA GLU A 545 10.01 -1.28 -20.85
C GLU A 545 11.30 -1.81 -20.19
N LEU A 546 12.11 -0.93 -19.58
CA LEU A 546 13.51 -1.18 -19.19
C LEU A 546 14.26 -1.92 -20.29
N SER A 547 14.24 -1.33 -21.47
CA SER A 547 14.76 -1.92 -22.71
C SER A 547 15.68 -0.97 -23.43
N LEU A 548 16.81 -1.50 -23.91
CA LEU A 548 17.75 -0.77 -24.76
C LEU A 548 17.25 -0.60 -26.19
N THR A 549 16.28 -1.40 -26.63
CA THR A 549 15.83 -1.45 -28.04
C THR A 549 15.48 -0.08 -28.62
N PRO A 550 14.70 0.79 -27.93
CA PRO A 550 14.37 2.12 -28.45
C PRO A 550 15.60 3.04 -28.60
N LEU A 551 16.63 2.82 -27.77
CA LEU A 551 17.85 3.65 -27.73
C LEU A 551 19.03 3.02 -28.48
N ARG A 552 18.84 1.86 -29.13
CA ARG A 552 19.88 1.13 -29.86
C ARG A 552 20.71 2.00 -30.82
N PRO A 553 20.13 2.96 -31.58
CA PRO A 553 20.91 3.83 -32.47
C PRO A 553 21.95 4.71 -31.75
N GLN A 554 21.86 4.87 -30.43
CA GLN A 554 22.75 5.73 -29.64
C GLN A 554 23.94 4.98 -29.04
N ILE A 555 23.88 3.65 -29.00
CA ILE A 555 24.93 2.79 -28.45
C ILE A 555 26.28 3.07 -29.13
N PRO A 556 26.39 3.16 -30.47
CA PRO A 556 27.67 3.47 -31.13
C PRO A 556 28.29 4.79 -30.68
N THR A 557 27.48 5.82 -30.49
CA THR A 557 27.94 7.13 -30.03
C THR A 557 28.43 7.07 -28.59
N LEU A 558 27.69 6.38 -27.72
CA LEU A 558 28.11 6.13 -26.34
C LEU A 558 29.47 5.40 -26.33
N LEU A 559 29.59 4.28 -27.05
CA LEU A 559 30.82 3.46 -27.07
C LEU A 559 32.05 4.22 -27.57
N LYS A 560 31.89 5.16 -28.51
CA LYS A 560 32.99 6.03 -28.98
C LYS A 560 33.47 7.03 -27.94
N ILE A 561 32.59 7.46 -27.04
CA ILE A 561 32.85 8.46 -26.01
C ILE A 561 33.40 7.81 -24.74
N LEU A 562 32.95 6.59 -24.43
CA LEU A 562 33.35 5.88 -23.22
C LEU A 562 34.82 5.44 -23.28
N HIS A 563 35.52 5.61 -22.16
CA HIS A 563 36.91 5.22 -22.03
C HIS A 563 37.05 3.70 -21.88
N THR A 564 38.00 3.10 -22.61
CA THR A 564 38.41 1.70 -22.46
C THR A 564 39.45 1.56 -21.34
N SER A 565 39.03 1.80 -20.10
CA SER A 565 39.91 1.59 -18.93
C SER A 565 40.06 0.10 -18.64
N SER A 566 41.26 -0.44 -18.84
CA SER A 566 41.60 -1.82 -18.43
C SER A 566 41.52 -2.01 -16.90
N ASN A 567 41.61 -0.93 -16.13
CA ASN A 567 41.55 -0.97 -14.66
C ASN A 567 40.22 -1.52 -14.13
N LEU A 568 39.13 -1.40 -14.89
CA LEU A 568 37.81 -1.94 -14.54
C LEU A 568 37.78 -3.49 -14.48
N PHE A 569 38.74 -4.16 -15.13
CA PHE A 569 38.85 -5.62 -15.20
C PHE A 569 40.04 -6.18 -14.43
N THR A 570 41.06 -5.35 -14.14
CA THR A 570 42.26 -5.76 -13.39
C THR A 570 42.14 -5.52 -11.89
N SER A 571 41.06 -4.92 -11.40
CA SER A 571 40.91 -4.65 -9.98
C SER A 571 40.75 -5.94 -9.16
N GLU A 572 41.48 -6.03 -8.04
CA GLU A 572 41.48 -7.19 -7.13
C GLU A 572 40.05 -7.52 -6.65
N TYR A 573 39.22 -6.49 -6.45
CA TYR A 573 37.83 -6.63 -6.05
C TYR A 573 36.99 -7.39 -7.09
N PHE A 574 37.13 -7.08 -8.39
CA PHE A 574 36.42 -7.79 -9.46
C PHE A 574 36.85 -9.26 -9.57
N GLN A 575 38.14 -9.55 -9.37
CA GLN A 575 38.69 -10.91 -9.44
C GLN A 575 38.25 -11.78 -8.25
N LEU A 576 38.08 -11.19 -7.07
CA LEU A 576 37.55 -11.88 -5.88
C LEU A 576 36.04 -12.13 -5.98
N HIS A 577 35.27 -11.23 -6.61
CA HIS A 577 33.81 -11.39 -6.72
C HIS A 577 33.33 -12.29 -7.87
N THR A 578 34.18 -12.59 -8.84
CA THR A 578 33.86 -13.57 -9.90
C THR A 578 34.03 -15.02 -9.44
N SER A 579 34.70 -15.28 -8.30
CA SER A 579 35.06 -16.63 -7.86
C SER A 579 34.17 -17.23 -6.75
N SER A 580 33.49 -16.43 -5.91
CA SER A 580 32.47 -16.96 -4.98
C SER A 580 31.68 -15.83 -4.30
N SER A 581 30.36 -15.85 -4.46
CA SER A 581 29.36 -14.94 -3.87
C SER A 581 29.40 -13.48 -4.36
N SER A 582 28.30 -13.04 -5.00
CA SER A 582 27.99 -11.61 -5.08
C SER A 582 27.93 -11.07 -3.65
N SER A 583 28.73 -10.04 -3.33
CA SER A 583 28.54 -9.30 -2.08
C SER A 583 27.10 -8.81 -2.04
N ASN A 584 26.28 -9.47 -1.24
CA ASN A 584 24.93 -9.00 -1.01
C ASN A 584 25.06 -7.85 -0.01
N TYR A 585 24.52 -6.69 -0.33
CA TYR A 585 24.49 -5.57 0.60
C TYR A 585 23.20 -5.65 1.40
N ASP A 586 23.22 -5.18 2.64
CA ASP A 586 22.01 -5.09 3.47
C ASP A 586 21.05 -4.08 2.85
N ALA A 587 19.76 -4.39 2.93
CA ALA A 587 18.74 -3.52 2.39
C ALA A 587 18.52 -2.23 3.19
N ILE A 588 18.86 -2.24 4.48
CA ILE A 588 18.62 -1.14 5.41
C ILE A 588 19.93 -0.44 5.72
N ASP A 589 20.96 -1.13 6.19
CA ASP A 589 22.20 -0.44 6.59
C ASP A 589 23.26 -0.34 5.48
N TRP A 590 22.98 -0.89 4.29
CA TRP A 590 23.91 -0.95 3.16
C TRP A 590 25.27 -1.57 3.49
N SER A 591 25.39 -2.30 4.60
CA SER A 591 26.62 -3.00 4.95
C SER A 591 26.77 -4.26 4.10
N VAL A 592 28.01 -4.69 3.88
CA VAL A 592 28.27 -5.96 3.18
C VAL A 592 27.77 -7.11 4.06
N LEU A 593 26.79 -7.85 3.55
CA LEU A 593 26.34 -9.10 4.13
C LEU A 593 27.44 -10.13 3.88
N GLN A 594 27.85 -10.83 4.93
CA GLN A 594 28.89 -11.84 4.80
C GLN A 594 28.42 -12.95 3.86
N GLY A 595 29.20 -13.16 2.79
CA GLY A 595 29.03 -14.30 1.89
C GLY A 595 29.10 -15.60 2.70
N ARG A 596 28.17 -16.50 2.44
CA ARG A 596 28.11 -17.84 3.01
C ARG A 596 29.39 -18.59 2.59
N GLY A 597 30.38 -18.62 3.47
CA GLY A 597 31.71 -19.15 3.16
C GLY A 597 32.71 -18.90 4.29
N GLY A 598 32.38 -19.35 5.49
CA GLY A 598 33.29 -19.32 6.63
C GLY A 598 33.09 -20.58 7.45
N ASN A 599 34.08 -21.47 7.43
CA ASN A 599 34.23 -22.56 8.38
C ASN A 599 33.98 -22.01 9.79
N TYR A 600 32.87 -22.40 10.41
CA TYR A 600 32.78 -22.39 11.86
C TYR A 600 33.57 -23.61 12.34
N ASP A 601 34.89 -23.45 12.41
CA ASP A 601 35.72 -24.21 13.35
C ASP A 601 35.46 -23.65 14.76
N ASP A 602 34.25 -23.84 15.29
CA ASP A 602 34.02 -23.85 16.74
C ASP A 602 33.94 -25.33 17.13
N ALA A 603 35.12 -25.95 17.17
CA ALA A 603 35.34 -27.15 17.92
C ALA A 603 35.35 -26.78 19.40
N ASP A 604 34.19 -26.83 20.04
CA ASP A 604 34.11 -27.24 21.43
C ASP A 604 32.90 -28.17 21.60
N ALA A 605 33.25 -29.41 21.95
CA ALA A 605 32.37 -30.53 22.16
C ALA A 605 31.38 -30.28 23.31
N ASP A 606 30.12 -30.72 23.19
CA ASP A 606 29.67 -31.92 23.89
C ASP A 606 28.22 -32.31 23.52
N ASP A 607 28.05 -33.61 23.30
CA ASP A 607 26.85 -34.43 23.47
C ASP A 607 25.49 -34.04 22.86
N GLY A 608 25.08 -34.86 21.88
CA GLY A 608 23.70 -35.37 21.83
C GLY A 608 22.99 -35.23 20.48
N GLU A 609 22.92 -36.35 19.76
CA GLU A 609 21.99 -36.68 18.66
C GLU A 609 20.83 -35.69 18.42
N SER A 610 21.00 -34.79 17.46
CA SER A 610 19.90 -34.33 16.62
C SER A 610 20.43 -33.89 15.26
N GLY A 611 20.13 -34.67 14.22
CA GLY A 611 20.37 -34.31 12.82
C GLY A 611 19.44 -33.19 12.36
N GLY A 612 19.49 -32.03 13.02
CA GLY A 612 18.79 -30.82 12.63
C GLY A 612 19.59 -30.12 11.56
N LYS A 613 19.14 -30.19 10.29
CA LYS A 613 19.59 -29.28 9.24
C LYS A 613 19.59 -27.86 9.82
N ASN A 614 20.71 -27.14 9.74
CA ASN A 614 20.82 -25.77 10.22
C ASN A 614 19.90 -24.87 9.36
N ILE A 615 18.64 -24.73 9.77
CA ILE A 615 17.67 -23.85 9.12
C ILE A 615 17.97 -22.43 9.59
N MET A 616 18.64 -21.64 8.75
CA MET A 616 18.89 -20.23 9.04
C MET A 616 17.66 -19.40 8.66
N THR A 617 17.24 -18.52 9.57
CA THR A 617 16.14 -17.57 9.30
C THR A 617 16.72 -16.27 8.75
N VAL A 618 16.33 -15.91 7.54
CA VAL A 618 16.76 -14.69 6.86
C VAL A 618 15.55 -13.77 6.67
N VAL A 619 15.71 -12.47 6.89
CA VAL A 619 14.67 -11.49 6.55
C VAL A 619 14.92 -10.99 5.12
N VAL A 620 13.92 -11.13 4.26
CA VAL A 620 13.96 -10.62 2.89
C VAL A 620 12.69 -9.83 2.57
N CYS A 621 12.78 -8.89 1.63
CA CYS A 621 11.58 -8.28 1.06
C CYS A 621 10.86 -9.29 0.15
N ASP A 622 9.54 -9.38 0.28
CA ASP A 622 8.69 -10.22 -0.58
C ASP A 622 8.69 -9.79 -2.06
N ARG A 623 8.85 -8.50 -2.34
CA ARG A 623 8.85 -7.94 -3.70
C ARG A 623 10.24 -7.95 -4.33
N CYS A 624 11.17 -7.16 -3.82
CA CYS A 624 12.48 -6.98 -4.47
C CYS A 624 13.50 -8.06 -4.12
N GLY A 625 13.20 -8.96 -3.17
CA GLY A 625 14.07 -10.07 -2.78
C GLY A 625 15.30 -9.67 -1.96
N TRP A 626 15.50 -8.38 -1.68
CA TRP A 626 16.64 -7.91 -0.90
C TRP A 626 16.59 -8.42 0.53
N ARG A 627 17.77 -8.72 1.07
CA ARG A 627 17.98 -9.25 2.40
C ARG A 627 18.34 -8.14 3.39
N THR A 628 17.91 -8.28 4.63
CA THR A 628 18.42 -7.47 5.75
C THR A 628 18.70 -8.33 6.98
N GLU A 629 19.82 -8.05 7.64
CA GLU A 629 20.19 -8.56 8.96
C GLU A 629 19.72 -7.64 10.08
N ALA A 630 19.44 -6.36 9.80
CA ALA A 630 18.96 -5.40 10.80
C ALA A 630 17.72 -5.91 11.56
N LEU A 631 16.82 -6.61 10.86
CA LEU A 631 15.57 -7.16 11.40
C LEU A 631 15.67 -8.62 11.90
N THR A 632 16.83 -9.28 11.74
CA THR A 632 17.04 -10.68 12.18
C THR A 632 17.35 -10.77 13.67
N LYS A 633 17.90 -9.69 14.26
CA LYS A 633 18.07 -9.60 15.70
C LYS A 633 16.68 -9.57 16.32
N SER A 634 16.33 -10.63 17.06
CA SER A 634 15.15 -10.62 17.92
C SER A 634 15.18 -9.31 18.68
N ALA A 635 14.15 -8.47 18.52
CA ALA A 635 14.06 -7.18 19.18
C ALA A 635 14.48 -7.36 20.63
N SER A 636 15.68 -6.91 20.99
CA SER A 636 15.96 -6.60 22.38
C SER A 636 15.01 -5.45 22.64
N ALA A 637 13.91 -5.78 23.32
CA ALA A 637 13.05 -4.81 23.93
C ALA A 637 13.91 -3.69 24.50
N SER A 638 13.60 -2.45 24.12
CA SER A 638 13.76 -1.33 25.04
C SER A 638 15.19 -1.08 25.54
N ALA A 639 16.14 -0.86 24.64
CA ALA A 639 17.42 -0.23 24.98
C ALA A 639 17.58 1.15 24.34
N SER A 640 16.55 1.98 24.45
CA SER A 640 16.71 3.43 24.58
C SER A 640 15.47 4.01 25.25
N GLY A 641 15.39 3.77 26.56
CA GLY A 641 14.65 4.63 27.48
C GLY A 641 15.45 5.90 27.79
N VAL A 642 16.25 6.41 26.86
CA VAL A 642 16.79 7.76 26.94
C VAL A 642 15.74 8.64 26.28
N LYS A 643 14.96 9.33 27.11
CA LYS A 643 14.34 10.58 26.70
C LYS A 643 15.49 11.55 26.41
N THR A 644 16.09 11.46 25.23
CA THR A 644 16.81 12.59 24.67
C THR A 644 15.74 13.61 24.35
N ASP A 645 15.77 14.73 25.05
CA ASP A 645 15.03 15.94 24.69
C ASP A 645 15.07 16.14 23.16
N GLU A 646 13.96 16.65 22.60
CA GLU A 646 13.67 16.98 21.20
C GLU A 646 14.88 17.51 20.40
N THR A 647 15.81 16.63 20.09
CA THR A 647 16.93 16.85 19.18
C THR A 647 16.54 16.11 17.92
N ALA A 648 16.38 16.86 16.82
CA ALA A 648 15.97 16.32 15.54
C ALA A 648 16.84 15.08 15.21
N LEU A 649 16.18 13.95 14.95
CA LEU A 649 16.84 12.73 14.48
C LEU A 649 17.66 13.08 13.23
N SER A 650 18.86 12.50 13.09
CA SER A 650 19.63 12.69 11.86
C SER A 650 18.84 12.14 10.66
N PRO A 651 18.99 12.74 9.46
CA PRO A 651 18.30 12.28 8.26
C PRO A 651 18.50 10.78 7.98
N TRP A 652 19.70 10.26 8.24
CA TRP A 652 19.99 8.82 8.17
C TRP A 652 19.19 8.00 9.18
N ALA A 653 19.13 8.43 10.45
CA ALA A 653 18.41 7.70 11.49
C ALA A 653 16.90 7.66 11.22
N GLU A 654 16.34 8.76 10.71
CA GLU A 654 14.95 8.82 10.26
C GLU A 654 14.69 7.87 9.09
N TRP A 655 15.54 7.91 8.07
CA TRP A 655 15.44 7.03 6.90
C TRP A 655 15.59 5.54 7.28
N LYS A 656 16.53 5.20 8.17
CA LYS A 656 16.75 3.83 8.66
C LYS A 656 15.50 3.30 9.36
N LYS A 657 14.89 4.11 10.24
CA LYS A 657 13.65 3.75 10.94
C LYS A 657 12.50 3.49 9.96
N GLN A 658 12.33 4.34 8.95
CA GLN A 658 11.31 4.14 7.91
C GLN A 658 11.56 2.85 7.11
N SER A 659 12.82 2.55 6.80
CA SER A 659 13.23 1.34 6.05
C SER A 659 13.07 0.05 6.87
N GLU A 660 13.15 0.12 8.19
CA GLU A 660 12.83 -0.99 9.10
C GLU A 660 11.33 -1.32 9.12
N GLU A 661 10.47 -0.31 8.96
CA GLU A 661 9.01 -0.49 8.93
C GLU A 661 8.56 -1.13 7.62
N ASN A 662 9.05 -0.64 6.46
CA ASN A 662 8.71 -1.20 5.15
C ASN A 662 9.91 -1.11 4.19
N CYS A 663 9.99 -2.05 3.25
CA CYS A 663 10.99 -1.95 2.18
C CYS A 663 10.63 -0.80 1.23
N MET A 664 11.62 -0.03 0.80
CA MET A 664 11.50 1.09 -0.14
C MET A 664 10.74 0.77 -1.44
N CYS A 665 10.74 -0.49 -1.91
CA CYS A 665 9.94 -0.90 -3.06
C CYS A 665 8.43 -1.03 -2.76
N GLY A 666 7.99 -0.69 -1.55
CA GLY A 666 6.64 -0.88 -1.02
C GLY A 666 6.31 -2.33 -0.64
N GLY A 667 7.33 -3.19 -0.52
CA GLY A 667 7.17 -4.59 -0.11
C GLY A 667 7.33 -4.77 1.40
N THR A 668 6.88 -5.90 1.91
CA THR A 668 6.94 -6.21 3.34
C THR A 668 8.13 -7.13 3.65
N TRP A 669 8.74 -6.91 4.81
CA TRP A 669 9.81 -7.77 5.33
C TRP A 669 9.23 -9.11 5.79
N VAL A 670 9.71 -10.21 5.21
CA VAL A 670 9.30 -11.58 5.55
C VAL A 670 10.49 -12.42 5.99
N ARG A 671 10.29 -13.21 7.04
CA ARG A 671 11.24 -14.22 7.48
C ARG A 671 11.12 -15.45 6.59
N LYS A 672 12.19 -15.81 5.89
CA LYS A 672 12.30 -17.06 5.13
C LYS A 672 13.31 -17.98 5.79
N HIS A 673 12.92 -19.24 5.94
CA HIS A 673 13.80 -20.32 6.34
C HIS A 673 14.54 -20.81 5.09
N VAL A 674 15.87 -20.74 5.10
CA VAL A 674 16.71 -21.21 4.00
C VAL A 674 17.46 -22.45 4.49
N GLU A 675 17.27 -23.58 3.79
CA GLU A 675 18.07 -24.78 4.05
C GLU A 675 19.53 -24.49 3.68
N VAL A 676 20.45 -24.86 4.58
CA VAL A 676 21.89 -24.89 4.27
C VAL A 676 22.12 -26.18 3.49
N GLU A 677 22.33 -26.07 2.18
CA GLU A 677 23.03 -27.11 1.43
C GLU A 677 24.52 -26.88 1.67
N ASP A 678 25.19 -27.92 2.17
CA ASP A 678 26.63 -27.95 2.52
C ASP A 678 27.54 -27.88 1.29
#